data_AF-A0A0D2GUN4-F1
#
_entry.id   AF-A0A0D2GUN4-F1
#
_cell.length_a   1.000
_cell.length_b   1.000
_cell.length_c   1.000
_cell.angle_alpha   90.00
_cell.angle_beta   90.00
_cell.angle_gamma   90.00
#
_symmetry.space_group_name_H-M   'P 1'
#
loop_
_entity.id
_entity.type
_entity.pdbx_description
1 polymer ?
#
loop_
_entity_poly.entity_id
_entity_poly.type
_entity_poly.pdbx_seq_one_letter_code
_entity_poly.pdbx_strand_id
1 'polypeptide(L)'
;MDLGEAGAAPVILADWLDRLLIYWHENRAVVSTLVGLCVLAVVVQRRHASKSAQHGSPTLEKAAWLAPKDHAPVQTGKDQRLQSPSRITPSLTSGQARKPRTPAAAARVVTGRKPASSRGQAALQRRREPSRMQPLIFFSSLTGTTERLAKQVAADLEGVSTAYPAILRPQVYDLSYVDLDDYFISGPKTPVPSADVSYFYLLLIPSYDIDTILNTFLAHLDETHNDFRIDTAPLSTLAGYTIFGIGDKEGWPTEEKGFCSQAVEVDKWMAKLTGRKRAYPLGLGDVKSNVDKSLKDWVGGVCSVLKEVSTSGALGEGVPGSGEPVESGDEEEPEDGDEETDEFPDSGRNKRRKLANTTDLEDVGGKANSYTSPIAIDFTTYSSRPSPATTLKAMVPKESPTHAALTKQGYTIVGTHSGVKICRWTKSALRGRGSCYKNSFYGIASHLCMETTPSLSCSNKCVFCWRHGTNPVSTTWRWQVDDPKLIFDGAKEGHYKKIKMMRGVPGVRAERFEEAMRIRHCALSLVGEPIFYPRINEFVGLLHGEKISSFLVCNAQHPQQLRDLRRVTQLYVSIDASNRDSLRKIDRPLHRDFWERFNSCLDILREKRFVQRTVFRLTLVKGFNIEDEVEGYAHLVAKGLPCFVEIKGVTYCGTSSSAGAGLTMQNVPFYEEVVAFVEALDKALAKRGLEYGIAAEHAHSCCVLIASKRFLIRDKWHTLIDYDRFFDLLQSSTDFTPEDYCKATPEWALWGNGGFNPRDERVDRKGRPKEKKTSGGDDDGTVSEARNGIKVGEQKADLDF
;
A
#
# COMPACT_ATOMS: atom_id res chain seq x y z
N MET A 1 -36.71 -57.07 5.85
CA MET A 1 -35.45 -57.54 6.46
C MET A 1 -35.77 -57.84 7.90
N ASP A 2 -35.80 -59.11 8.28
CA ASP A 2 -36.04 -59.54 9.66
C ASP A 2 -34.84 -59.15 10.52
N LEU A 3 -34.91 -57.94 11.08
CA LEU A 3 -34.07 -57.55 12.20
C LEU A 3 -34.66 -58.19 13.44
N GLY A 4 -34.02 -59.27 13.89
CA GLY A 4 -34.38 -60.00 15.10
C GLY A 4 -34.45 -59.09 16.33
N GLU A 5 -35.09 -59.60 17.38
CA GLU A 5 -35.59 -58.91 18.58
C GLU A 5 -34.63 -57.95 19.30
N ALA A 6 -33.33 -57.95 19.00
CA ALA A 6 -32.36 -56.96 19.48
C ALA A 6 -32.41 -55.60 18.75
N GLY A 7 -33.09 -55.50 17.59
CA GLY A 7 -33.18 -54.27 16.80
C GLY A 7 -34.23 -53.25 17.27
N ALA A 8 -35.07 -53.60 18.26
CA ALA A 8 -36.22 -52.77 18.65
C ALA A 8 -35.84 -51.48 19.39
N ALA A 9 -34.78 -51.48 20.20
CA ALA A 9 -34.41 -50.33 21.02
C ALA A 9 -34.05 -49.05 20.21
N PRO A 10 -33.19 -49.10 19.17
CA PRO A 10 -32.89 -47.90 18.38
C PRO A 10 -34.10 -47.40 17.59
N VAL A 11 -35.01 -48.29 17.17
CA VAL A 11 -36.25 -47.90 16.48
C VAL A 11 -37.20 -47.16 17.41
N ILE A 12 -37.33 -47.60 18.67
CA ILE A 12 -38.14 -46.91 19.68
C ILE A 12 -37.55 -45.53 20.02
N LEU A 13 -36.21 -45.41 20.10
CA LEU A 13 -35.56 -44.12 20.33
C LEU A 13 -35.79 -43.14 19.16
N ALA A 14 -35.74 -43.66 17.93
CA ALA A 14 -36.04 -42.87 16.74
C ALA A 14 -37.51 -42.38 16.73
N ASP A 15 -38.48 -43.24 17.07
CA ASP A 15 -39.91 -42.84 17.18
C ASP A 15 -40.11 -41.76 18.26
N TRP A 16 -39.42 -41.86 19.40
CA TRP A 16 -39.48 -40.85 20.45
C TRP A 16 -38.89 -39.50 20.03
N LEU A 17 -37.77 -39.50 19.32
CA LEU A 17 -37.16 -38.28 18.79
C LEU A 17 -38.05 -37.63 17.73
N ASP A 18 -38.68 -38.43 16.87
CA ASP A 18 -39.58 -37.94 15.83
C ASP A 18 -40.86 -37.33 16.43
N ARG A 19 -41.44 -37.96 17.47
CA ARG A 19 -42.55 -37.37 18.24
C ARG A 19 -42.16 -36.06 18.94
N LEU A 20 -40.94 -35.96 19.48
CA LEU A 20 -40.43 -34.73 20.08
C LEU A 20 -40.25 -33.61 19.05
N LEU A 21 -39.76 -33.95 17.86
CA LEU A 21 -39.64 -33.04 16.73
C LEU A 21 -41.00 -32.55 16.25
N ILE A 22 -41.98 -33.45 16.10
CA ILE A 22 -43.36 -33.10 15.74
C ILE A 22 -43.97 -32.18 16.80
N TYR A 23 -43.85 -32.52 18.09
CA TYR A 23 -44.34 -31.70 19.19
C TYR A 23 -43.68 -30.31 19.22
N TRP A 24 -42.37 -30.23 18.96
CA TRP A 24 -41.66 -28.95 18.81
C TRP A 24 -42.19 -28.15 17.61
N HIS A 25 -42.38 -28.79 16.46
CA HIS A 25 -42.87 -28.12 15.25
C HIS A 25 -44.30 -27.59 15.40
N GLU A 26 -45.17 -28.31 16.12
CA GLU A 26 -46.53 -27.86 16.44
C GLU A 26 -46.55 -26.69 17.45
N ASN A 27 -45.68 -26.73 18.47
CA ASN A 27 -45.74 -25.77 19.58
C ASN A 27 -44.71 -24.63 19.53
N ARG A 28 -43.77 -24.63 18.58
CA ARG A 28 -42.68 -23.62 18.51
C ARG A 28 -43.20 -22.18 18.44
N ALA A 29 -44.35 -21.94 17.81
CA ALA A 29 -44.93 -20.60 17.71
C ALA A 29 -45.43 -20.11 19.08
N VAL A 30 -46.06 -20.99 19.86
CA VAL A 30 -46.56 -20.72 21.21
C VAL A 30 -45.39 -20.53 22.19
N VAL A 31 -44.38 -21.40 22.11
CA VAL A 31 -43.16 -21.27 22.92
C VAL A 31 -42.42 -19.97 22.60
N SER A 32 -42.27 -19.61 21.31
CA SER A 32 -41.58 -18.37 20.91
C SER A 32 -42.35 -17.11 21.35
N THR A 33 -43.68 -17.13 21.32
CA THR A 33 -44.49 -16.00 21.81
C THR A 33 -44.43 -15.85 23.33
N LEU A 34 -44.46 -16.95 24.09
CA LEU A 34 -44.26 -16.91 25.55
C LEU A 34 -42.88 -16.37 25.93
N VAL A 35 -41.81 -16.85 25.27
CA VAL A 35 -40.46 -16.34 25.49
C VAL A 35 -40.36 -14.85 25.12
N GLY A 36 -40.96 -14.44 24.00
CA GLY A 36 -41.03 -13.04 23.59
C GLY A 36 -41.72 -12.15 24.62
N LEU A 37 -42.85 -12.59 25.18
CA LEU A 37 -43.59 -11.88 26.23
C LEU A 37 -42.79 -11.79 27.53
N CYS A 38 -42.11 -12.86 27.95
CA CYS A 38 -41.24 -12.84 29.12
C CYS A 38 -40.07 -11.85 28.96
N VAL A 39 -39.43 -11.82 27.79
CA VAL A 39 -38.35 -10.87 27.50
C VAL A 39 -38.87 -9.43 27.51
N LEU A 40 -40.04 -9.18 26.92
CA LEU A 40 -40.70 -7.86 26.94
C LEU A 40 -41.01 -7.41 28.38
N ALA A 41 -41.53 -8.30 29.23
CA ALA A 41 -41.80 -8.00 30.63
C ALA A 41 -40.53 -7.60 31.40
N VAL A 42 -39.42 -8.32 31.19
CA VAL A 42 -38.12 -8.02 31.81
C VAL A 42 -37.55 -6.68 31.31
N VAL A 43 -37.69 -6.37 30.02
CA VAL A 43 -37.24 -5.09 29.45
C VAL A 43 -38.07 -3.92 30.00
N VAL A 44 -39.38 -4.07 30.13
CA VAL A 44 -40.27 -3.04 30.72
C VAL A 44 -39.92 -2.80 32.19
N GLN A 45 -39.72 -3.85 32.99
CA GLN A 45 -39.29 -3.72 34.39
C GLN A 45 -37.95 -2.99 34.52
N ARG A 46 -36.96 -3.34 33.68
CA ARG A 46 -35.64 -2.67 33.71
C ARG A 46 -35.73 -1.20 33.28
N ARG A 47 -36.59 -0.85 32.32
CA ARG A 47 -36.81 0.55 31.92
C ARG A 47 -37.51 1.36 33.01
N HIS A 48 -38.45 0.78 33.74
CA HIS A 48 -39.08 1.46 34.88
C HIS A 48 -38.09 1.68 36.04
N ALA A 49 -37.22 0.71 36.34
CA ALA A 49 -36.18 0.87 37.36
C ALA A 49 -35.16 1.97 36.99
N SER A 50 -34.80 2.10 35.71
CA SER A 50 -33.83 3.12 35.26
C SER A 50 -34.38 4.54 35.25
N LYS A 51 -35.70 4.75 35.14
CA LYS A 51 -36.30 6.10 35.15
C LYS A 51 -36.33 6.76 36.53
N SER A 52 -36.16 6.00 37.61
CA SER A 52 -36.21 6.54 38.98
C SER A 52 -34.86 7.05 39.52
N ALA A 53 -33.77 6.99 38.73
CA ALA A 53 -32.41 7.18 39.24
C ALA A 53 -31.64 8.41 38.68
N GLN A 54 -32.30 9.41 38.09
CA GLN A 54 -31.63 10.61 37.57
C GLN A 54 -32.02 11.88 38.33
N HIS A 55 -31.20 12.26 39.32
CA HIS A 55 -31.10 13.63 39.83
C HIS A 55 -29.61 14.00 39.94
N GLY A 56 -29.23 15.15 39.36
CA GLY A 56 -28.02 15.91 39.70
C GLY A 56 -26.79 15.69 38.81
N SER A 57 -26.56 16.61 37.87
CA SER A 57 -25.29 16.78 37.14
C SER A 57 -24.68 18.15 37.47
N PRO A 58 -23.36 18.28 37.69
CA PRO A 58 -22.65 19.56 37.62
C PRO A 58 -21.75 19.66 36.37
N THR A 59 -21.62 20.90 35.91
CA THR A 59 -21.02 21.44 34.69
C THR A 59 -19.48 21.41 34.60
N LEU A 60 -18.98 21.42 33.35
CA LEU A 60 -17.58 21.47 32.91
C LEU A 60 -16.82 22.74 33.36
N GLU A 61 -15.57 22.56 33.78
CA GLU A 61 -14.57 23.64 33.93
C GLU A 61 -13.34 23.39 33.03
N LYS A 62 -12.88 24.48 32.39
CA LYS A 62 -11.79 24.56 31.40
C LYS A 62 -10.42 24.31 32.04
N ALA A 63 -9.52 23.59 31.35
CA ALA A 63 -8.11 23.50 31.72
C ALA A 63 -7.21 24.05 30.60
N ALA A 64 -6.50 25.14 30.92
CA ALA A 64 -5.57 25.87 30.09
C ALA A 64 -4.17 25.23 30.14
N TRP A 65 -3.65 24.77 28.99
CA TRP A 65 -2.32 24.16 28.87
C TRP A 65 -1.46 24.75 27.73
N LEU A 66 -1.81 25.95 27.24
CA LEU A 66 -1.08 26.62 26.15
C LEU A 66 -0.35 27.86 26.67
N ALA A 67 0.86 27.67 27.22
CA ALA A 67 1.86 28.72 27.36
C ALA A 67 3.28 28.09 27.40
N PRO A 68 4.17 28.39 26.44
CA PRO A 68 5.55 27.89 26.45
C PRO A 68 6.45 28.79 27.31
N LYS A 69 7.38 28.20 28.06
CA LYS A 69 8.49 28.90 28.75
C LYS A 69 9.82 28.39 28.24
N ASP A 70 10.68 29.35 27.92
CA ASP A 70 12.01 29.23 27.31
C ASP A 70 13.16 28.83 28.26
N HIS A 71 14.27 28.45 27.61
CA HIS A 71 15.69 28.49 28.01
C HIS A 71 16.27 27.39 28.93
N ALA A 72 17.18 26.56 28.40
CA ALA A 72 18.64 26.75 28.48
C ALA A 72 19.41 25.45 28.11
N PRO A 73 20.62 25.51 27.52
CA PRO A 73 21.33 24.33 26.98
C PRO A 73 22.50 23.83 27.86
N VAL A 74 23.18 22.81 27.34
CA VAL A 74 24.57 22.35 27.61
C VAL A 74 24.77 21.27 28.70
N GLN A 75 25.21 20.06 28.32
CA GLN A 75 26.60 19.55 28.44
C GLN A 75 26.70 18.02 28.26
N THR A 76 27.63 17.64 27.39
CA THR A 76 28.08 16.30 27.05
C THR A 76 29.00 15.70 28.12
N GLY A 77 28.80 14.42 28.46
CA GLY A 77 29.75 13.61 29.23
C GLY A 77 29.95 12.25 28.56
N LYS A 78 31.20 11.96 28.16
CA LYS A 78 31.71 10.65 27.70
C LYS A 78 32.20 9.87 28.91
N ASP A 79 31.91 8.56 28.97
CA ASP A 79 32.73 7.54 29.65
C ASP A 79 32.48 6.19 28.96
N GLN A 80 33.43 5.65 28.20
CA GLN A 80 34.55 4.78 28.61
C GLN A 80 34.16 3.37 29.12
N ARG A 81 34.04 2.45 28.15
CA ARG A 81 34.73 1.15 28.01
C ARG A 81 35.07 0.35 29.29
N LEU A 82 34.46 -0.84 29.40
CA LEU A 82 35.05 -2.01 30.05
C LEU A 82 34.99 -3.21 29.10
N GLN A 83 36.17 -3.75 28.74
CA GLN A 83 36.37 -5.07 28.14
C GLN A 83 36.98 -5.98 29.21
N SER A 84 36.52 -7.23 29.25
CA SER A 84 37.08 -8.32 30.07
C SER A 84 37.59 -9.43 29.13
N PRO A 85 38.80 -9.99 29.32
CA PRO A 85 39.36 -11.05 28.46
C PRO A 85 39.32 -12.45 29.13
N SER A 86 39.16 -13.51 28.33
CA SER A 86 39.51 -14.92 28.65
C SER A 86 39.24 -15.77 27.40
N ARG A 87 39.95 -16.83 27.02
CA ARG A 87 41.08 -17.59 27.57
C ARG A 87 41.59 -18.46 26.40
N ILE A 88 42.90 -18.56 26.23
CA ILE A 88 43.56 -19.46 25.26
C ILE A 88 43.69 -20.86 25.90
N THR A 89 43.44 -21.91 25.12
CA THR A 89 43.85 -23.30 25.45
C THR A 89 44.51 -23.89 24.20
N PRO A 90 45.75 -24.42 24.27
CA PRO A 90 46.37 -25.11 23.14
C PRO A 90 46.53 -26.63 23.36
N SER A 91 46.70 -27.30 22.21
CA SER A 91 47.34 -28.60 21.97
C SER A 91 46.60 -29.88 22.41
N LEU A 92 46.44 -30.80 21.46
CA LEU A 92 47.04 -32.14 21.50
C LEU A 92 46.98 -32.81 20.11
N THR A 93 47.93 -33.71 19.91
CA THR A 93 48.60 -34.05 18.66
C THR A 93 48.22 -35.44 18.13
N SER A 94 48.38 -35.62 16.82
CA SER A 94 48.69 -36.89 16.10
C SER A 94 47.61 -37.97 15.95
N GLY A 95 47.47 -38.49 14.73
CA GLY A 95 46.65 -39.67 14.44
C GLY A 95 46.33 -39.89 12.95
N GLN A 96 47.35 -40.26 12.18
CA GLN A 96 47.35 -41.11 10.97
C GLN A 96 46.22 -41.01 9.91
N ALA A 97 46.65 -40.53 8.74
CA ALA A 97 46.27 -40.84 7.36
C ALA A 97 45.19 -41.92 7.07
N ARG A 98 44.16 -41.49 6.33
CA ARG A 98 43.48 -42.29 5.29
C ARG A 98 43.22 -41.39 4.07
N LYS A 99 43.76 -41.76 2.91
CA LYS A 99 43.58 -41.07 1.62
C LYS A 99 42.10 -41.07 1.21
N PRO A 100 41.49 -39.94 0.80
CA PRO A 100 40.23 -39.95 0.06
C PRO A 100 40.48 -40.17 -1.43
N ARG A 101 39.68 -41.04 -2.04
CA ARG A 101 39.60 -41.27 -3.49
C ARG A 101 39.23 -39.95 -4.20
N THR A 102 39.94 -39.62 -5.27
CA THR A 102 39.60 -38.57 -6.23
C THR A 102 38.22 -38.84 -6.84
N PRO A 103 37.25 -37.91 -6.78
CA PRO A 103 36.09 -37.95 -7.65
C PRO A 103 36.49 -37.50 -9.06
N ALA A 104 35.85 -38.09 -10.06
CA ALA A 104 36.01 -37.77 -11.47
C ALA A 104 35.89 -36.25 -11.73
N ALA A 105 36.67 -35.76 -12.69
CA ALA A 105 36.79 -34.36 -13.05
C ALA A 105 35.42 -33.73 -13.38
N ALA A 106 34.84 -33.02 -12.41
CA ALA A 106 33.72 -32.11 -12.66
C ALA A 106 34.24 -30.89 -13.44
N ALA A 107 33.47 -30.44 -14.43
CA ALA A 107 33.79 -29.26 -15.24
C ALA A 107 34.09 -28.05 -14.34
N ARG A 108 35.22 -27.37 -14.59
CA ARG A 108 35.61 -26.16 -13.85
C ARG A 108 34.60 -25.04 -14.14
N VAL A 109 33.77 -24.71 -13.15
CA VAL A 109 32.90 -23.53 -13.18
C VAL A 109 33.78 -22.27 -13.15
N VAL A 110 33.57 -21.36 -14.09
CA VAL A 110 34.23 -20.04 -14.11
C VAL A 110 33.59 -19.18 -13.03
N THR A 111 34.09 -19.28 -11.80
CA THR A 111 33.61 -18.44 -10.70
C THR A 111 34.22 -17.05 -10.81
N GLY A 112 33.39 -16.02 -10.99
CA GLY A 112 33.76 -14.66 -10.59
C GLY A 112 34.26 -14.67 -9.15
N ARG A 113 35.31 -13.89 -8.83
CA ARG A 113 35.98 -13.91 -7.52
C ARG A 113 34.95 -13.81 -6.38
N LYS A 114 34.64 -14.94 -5.73
CA LYS A 114 33.78 -14.98 -4.53
C LYS A 114 34.38 -14.05 -3.47
N PRO A 115 33.63 -13.07 -2.94
CA PRO A 115 33.99 -12.48 -1.66
C PRO A 115 33.90 -13.60 -0.62
N ALA A 116 34.97 -13.79 0.17
CA ALA A 116 35.03 -14.81 1.20
C ALA A 116 33.78 -14.77 2.10
N SER A 117 33.02 -15.86 2.16
CA SER A 117 31.85 -15.96 3.01
C SER A 117 32.27 -15.98 4.49
N SER A 118 32.26 -14.84 5.16
CA SER A 118 32.33 -14.77 6.61
C SER A 118 30.92 -14.89 7.18
N ARG A 119 30.44 -16.13 7.25
CA ARG A 119 29.25 -16.48 8.02
C ARG A 119 29.66 -16.52 9.50
N GLY A 120 29.75 -15.35 10.13
CA GLY A 120 30.19 -15.23 11.52
C GLY A 120 30.10 -13.80 12.04
N GLN A 121 29.03 -13.54 12.80
CA GLN A 121 28.95 -12.66 13.97
C GLN A 121 29.70 -11.31 13.94
N ALA A 122 28.92 -10.23 13.95
CA ALA A 122 29.14 -9.05 14.78
C ALA A 122 30.58 -8.50 14.85
N ALA A 123 30.96 -7.66 13.89
CA ALA A 123 32.03 -6.68 14.09
C ALA A 123 31.83 -5.44 13.23
N LEU A 124 31.41 -4.36 13.90
CA LEU A 124 31.83 -2.97 13.74
C LEU A 124 32.53 -2.58 12.42
N GLN A 125 31.97 -1.56 11.77
CA GLN A 125 32.71 -0.37 11.33
C GLN A 125 34.19 -0.61 10.97
N ARG A 126 34.45 -1.34 9.88
CA ARG A 126 35.70 -1.14 9.14
C ARG A 126 35.38 -0.29 7.93
N ARG A 127 35.69 1.01 8.05
CA ARG A 127 35.94 1.92 6.93
C ARG A 127 36.85 1.17 5.94
N ARG A 128 36.28 0.61 4.87
CA ARG A 128 37.04 0.33 3.66
C ARG A 128 37.27 1.70 3.02
N GLU A 129 38.52 2.02 2.71
CA GLU A 129 38.89 3.25 2.00
C GLU A 129 38.02 3.41 0.73
N PRO A 130 37.72 4.65 0.30
CA PRO A 130 36.74 4.89 -0.76
C PRO A 130 37.19 4.18 -2.05
N SER A 131 36.52 3.08 -2.39
CA SER A 131 36.73 2.40 -3.65
C SER A 131 36.44 3.40 -4.77
N ARG A 132 37.42 3.62 -5.64
CA ARG A 132 37.26 4.48 -6.80
C ARG A 132 36.29 3.80 -7.75
N MET A 133 35.42 4.57 -8.38
CA MET A 133 34.41 4.04 -9.29
C MET A 133 34.77 4.41 -10.72
N GLN A 134 34.75 3.44 -11.62
CA GLN A 134 34.97 3.65 -13.04
C GLN A 134 33.64 3.47 -13.80
N PRO A 135 33.00 4.57 -14.26
CA PRO A 135 31.86 4.49 -15.16
C PRO A 135 32.33 4.00 -16.53
N LEU A 136 31.68 2.96 -17.06
CA LEU A 136 31.84 2.47 -18.43
C LEU A 136 30.50 2.67 -19.17
N ILE A 137 30.53 3.39 -20.28
CA ILE A 137 29.38 3.68 -21.12
C ILE A 137 29.47 2.79 -22.36
N PHE A 138 28.52 1.88 -22.53
CA PHE A 138 28.37 1.06 -23.72
C PHE A 138 27.23 1.61 -24.57
N PHE A 139 27.43 1.69 -25.88
CA PHE A 139 26.38 2.10 -26.80
C PHE A 139 26.41 1.25 -28.07
N SER A 140 25.30 1.22 -28.81
CA SER A 140 25.25 0.72 -30.18
C SER A 140 24.51 1.74 -31.04
N SER A 141 24.92 1.93 -32.29
CA SER A 141 24.38 2.99 -33.15
C SER A 141 24.53 2.62 -34.62
N LEU A 142 23.43 2.63 -35.38
CA LEU A 142 23.46 2.55 -36.85
C LEU A 142 23.46 3.94 -37.52
N THR A 143 22.73 4.90 -36.96
CA THR A 143 22.48 6.23 -37.56
C THR A 143 23.25 7.37 -36.90
N GLY A 144 24.17 7.06 -35.98
CA GLY A 144 24.95 8.05 -35.22
C GLY A 144 24.18 8.75 -34.08
N THR A 145 22.86 8.58 -34.00
CA THR A 145 22.02 9.22 -32.97
C THR A 145 22.39 8.77 -31.56
N THR A 146 22.46 7.47 -31.30
CA THR A 146 22.87 6.91 -30.01
C THR A 146 24.31 7.27 -29.65
N GLU A 147 25.22 7.31 -30.64
CA GLU A 147 26.61 7.72 -30.45
C GLU A 147 26.70 9.18 -29.95
N ARG A 148 25.93 10.09 -30.57
CA ARG A 148 25.84 11.49 -30.14
C ARG A 148 25.38 11.59 -28.68
N LEU A 149 24.36 10.84 -28.31
CA LEU A 149 23.83 10.82 -26.95
C LEU A 149 24.82 10.21 -25.95
N ALA A 150 25.54 9.14 -26.32
CA ALA A 150 26.57 8.52 -25.48
C ALA A 150 27.71 9.50 -25.18
N LYS A 151 28.17 10.26 -26.18
CA LYS A 151 29.17 11.33 -26.00
C LYS A 151 28.66 12.45 -25.09
N GLN A 152 27.39 12.81 -25.20
CA GLN A 152 26.76 13.79 -24.31
C GLN A 152 26.71 13.28 -22.86
N VAL A 153 26.29 12.03 -22.63
CA VAL A 153 26.32 11.41 -21.29
C VAL A 153 27.72 11.38 -20.71
N ALA A 154 28.74 11.08 -21.54
CA ALA A 154 30.13 11.10 -21.11
C ALA A 154 30.58 12.49 -20.65
N ALA A 155 30.24 13.55 -21.40
CA ALA A 155 30.54 14.93 -21.03
C ALA A 155 29.86 15.34 -19.70
N ASP A 156 28.60 14.97 -19.51
CA ASP A 156 27.87 15.24 -18.27
C ASP A 156 28.49 14.53 -17.04
N LEU A 157 28.92 13.28 -17.21
CA LEU A 157 29.59 12.50 -16.17
C LEU A 157 31.03 12.98 -15.88
N GLU A 158 31.73 13.55 -16.87
CA GLU A 158 33.03 14.17 -16.67
C GLU A 158 32.95 15.40 -15.74
N GLY A 159 31.85 16.16 -15.86
CA GLY A 159 31.53 17.25 -14.92
C GLY A 159 31.41 16.75 -13.47
N VAL A 160 30.81 15.58 -13.25
CA VAL A 160 30.71 14.95 -11.91
C VAL A 160 32.06 14.42 -11.43
N SER A 161 32.85 13.81 -12.32
CA SER A 161 34.18 13.28 -12.01
C SER A 161 35.14 14.38 -11.54
N THR A 162 35.00 15.58 -12.09
CA THR A 162 35.76 16.77 -11.67
C THR A 162 35.40 17.22 -10.25
N ALA A 163 34.12 17.13 -9.88
CA ALA A 163 33.65 17.50 -8.54
C ALA A 163 33.89 16.42 -7.47
N TYR A 164 33.96 15.13 -7.87
CA TYR A 164 34.10 13.99 -6.99
C TYR A 164 35.24 13.08 -7.45
N PRO A 165 36.47 13.25 -6.92
CA PRO A 165 37.65 12.49 -7.34
C PRO A 165 37.57 10.97 -7.14
N ALA A 166 36.60 10.50 -6.34
CA ALA A 166 36.31 9.07 -6.19
C ALA A 166 35.67 8.47 -7.45
N ILE A 167 35.09 9.29 -8.34
CA ILE A 167 34.51 8.88 -9.61
C ILE A 167 35.52 9.22 -10.71
N LEU A 168 36.02 8.19 -11.39
CA LEU A 168 36.97 8.32 -12.49
C LEU A 168 36.25 8.80 -13.77
N ARG A 169 37.03 9.38 -14.69
CA ARG A 169 36.50 9.85 -15.98
C ARG A 169 35.81 8.70 -16.73
N PRO A 170 34.62 8.92 -17.31
CA PRO A 170 33.88 7.86 -17.99
C PRO A 170 34.65 7.35 -19.22
N GLN A 171 34.59 6.05 -19.47
CA GLN A 171 35.12 5.43 -20.67
C GLN A 171 33.96 5.03 -21.57
N VAL A 172 34.04 5.36 -22.86
CA VAL A 172 32.97 5.09 -23.84
C VAL A 172 33.40 3.96 -24.76
N TYR A 173 32.54 2.97 -24.93
CA TYR A 173 32.76 1.80 -25.76
C TYR A 173 31.56 1.57 -26.68
N ASP A 174 31.84 1.27 -27.94
CA ASP A 174 30.84 0.81 -28.90
C ASP A 174 30.77 -0.72 -28.82
N LEU A 175 29.58 -1.26 -28.56
CA LEU A 175 29.32 -2.70 -28.45
C LEU A 175 29.76 -3.48 -29.71
N SER A 176 29.87 -2.81 -30.86
CA SER A 176 30.31 -3.41 -32.12
C SER A 176 31.80 -3.77 -32.16
N TYR A 177 32.62 -3.14 -31.30
CA TYR A 177 34.08 -3.32 -31.27
C TYR A 177 34.59 -3.92 -29.94
N VAL A 178 33.68 -4.34 -29.07
CA VAL A 178 33.99 -4.89 -27.75
C VAL A 178 33.90 -6.41 -27.78
N ASP A 179 34.86 -7.09 -27.18
CA ASP A 179 34.74 -8.52 -26.87
C ASP A 179 33.75 -8.70 -25.70
N LEU A 180 32.61 -9.33 -26.00
CA LEU A 180 31.51 -9.48 -25.05
C LEU A 180 31.91 -10.35 -23.84
N ASP A 181 32.79 -11.34 -24.02
CA ASP A 181 33.22 -12.23 -22.94
C ASP A 181 34.01 -11.47 -21.88
N ASP A 182 34.89 -10.56 -22.32
CA ASP A 182 35.75 -9.78 -21.44
C ASP A 182 34.95 -8.86 -20.52
N TYR A 183 33.88 -8.24 -21.01
CA TYR A 183 33.10 -7.27 -20.24
C TYR A 183 31.85 -7.85 -19.57
N PHE A 184 31.21 -8.86 -20.15
CA PHE A 184 29.91 -9.38 -19.70
C PHE A 184 29.97 -10.77 -19.05
N ILE A 185 31.12 -11.46 -19.08
CA ILE A 185 31.34 -12.71 -18.31
C ILE A 185 32.33 -12.48 -17.17
N SER A 186 33.57 -12.11 -17.46
CA SER A 186 34.61 -12.00 -16.42
C SER A 186 34.63 -10.65 -15.68
N GLY A 187 33.95 -9.63 -16.23
CA GLY A 187 34.18 -8.24 -15.89
C GLY A 187 35.51 -7.73 -16.47
N PRO A 188 35.67 -6.40 -16.59
CA PRO A 188 36.71 -5.81 -17.44
C PRO A 188 38.11 -6.20 -16.96
N LYS A 189 38.86 -6.87 -17.83
CA LYS A 189 40.28 -7.22 -17.63
C LYS A 189 41.15 -5.99 -17.92
N THR A 190 41.08 -4.93 -17.13
CA THR A 190 42.02 -3.80 -17.32
C THR A 190 43.44 -4.20 -16.88
N PRO A 191 44.49 -3.65 -17.51
CA PRO A 191 45.86 -3.93 -17.11
C PRO A 191 46.06 -3.44 -15.67
N VAL A 192 46.37 -4.38 -14.76
CA VAL A 192 46.50 -4.20 -13.31
C VAL A 192 45.17 -3.96 -12.56
N PRO A 193 44.59 -4.98 -11.89
CA PRO A 193 43.49 -4.77 -10.97
C PRO A 193 44.05 -4.01 -9.76
N SER A 194 43.93 -2.69 -9.76
CA SER A 194 43.99 -1.96 -8.49
C SER A 194 42.80 -2.46 -7.69
N ALA A 195 43.08 -3.12 -6.55
CA ALA A 195 42.08 -3.80 -5.73
C ALA A 195 40.95 -2.88 -5.21
N ASP A 196 41.07 -1.58 -5.48
CA ASP A 196 40.22 -0.50 -5.00
C ASP A 196 39.30 0.09 -6.07
N VAL A 197 39.27 -0.43 -7.31
CA VAL A 197 38.38 0.09 -8.37
C VAL A 197 37.14 -0.80 -8.54
N SER A 198 35.97 -0.18 -8.46
CA SER A 198 34.67 -0.81 -8.77
C SER A 198 34.10 -0.25 -10.07
N TYR A 199 33.63 -1.12 -10.97
CA TYR A 199 33.08 -0.68 -12.26
C TYR A 199 31.56 -0.46 -12.17
N PHE A 200 31.08 0.54 -12.90
CA PHE A 200 29.67 0.89 -13.01
C PHE A 200 29.27 0.96 -14.49
N TYR A 201 28.27 0.19 -14.89
CA TYR A 201 27.91 0.06 -16.31
C TYR A 201 26.73 0.97 -16.66
N LEU A 202 26.86 1.74 -17.73
CA LEU A 202 25.79 2.49 -18.37
C LEU A 202 25.63 1.94 -19.78
N LEU A 203 24.43 1.53 -20.18
CA LEU A 203 24.19 1.06 -21.54
C LEU A 203 23.13 1.95 -22.22
N LEU A 204 23.46 2.49 -23.39
CA LEU A 204 22.53 3.21 -24.26
C LEU A 204 22.18 2.29 -25.44
N ILE A 205 20.96 1.75 -25.42
CA ILE A 205 20.52 0.70 -26.34
C ILE A 205 19.42 1.25 -27.24
N PRO A 206 19.66 1.42 -28.56
CA PRO A 206 18.58 1.72 -29.49
C PRO A 206 17.69 0.48 -29.73
N SER A 207 16.53 0.68 -30.35
CA SER A 207 15.70 -0.42 -30.84
C SER A 207 15.57 -0.37 -32.36
N TYR A 208 15.86 -1.50 -33.00
CA TYR A 208 15.83 -1.69 -34.45
C TYR A 208 14.96 -2.88 -34.82
N ASP A 209 14.19 -2.76 -35.91
CA ASP A 209 13.37 -3.86 -36.49
C ASP A 209 14.17 -4.72 -37.49
N ILE A 210 15.49 -4.66 -37.42
CA ILE A 210 16.41 -5.37 -38.31
C ILE A 210 17.45 -6.11 -37.49
N ASP A 211 18.05 -7.13 -38.09
CA ASP A 211 19.16 -7.84 -37.48
C ASP A 211 20.38 -6.93 -37.33
N THR A 212 20.83 -6.77 -36.09
CA THR A 212 21.97 -5.93 -35.73
C THR A 212 22.84 -6.63 -34.69
N ILE A 213 23.99 -6.04 -34.35
CA ILE A 213 24.84 -6.51 -33.26
C ILE A 213 24.10 -6.64 -31.92
N LEU A 214 22.99 -5.92 -31.73
CA LEU A 214 22.17 -6.02 -30.52
C LEU A 214 21.53 -7.41 -30.37
N ASN A 215 21.20 -8.10 -31.47
CA ASN A 215 20.64 -9.45 -31.42
C ASN A 215 21.72 -10.45 -30.97
N THR A 216 22.95 -10.32 -31.48
CA THR A 216 24.11 -11.09 -31.00
C THR A 216 24.41 -10.81 -29.54
N PHE A 217 24.31 -9.54 -29.12
CA PHE A 217 24.52 -9.14 -27.72
C PHE A 217 23.44 -9.71 -26.80
N LEU A 218 22.16 -9.65 -27.17
CA LEU A 218 21.06 -10.21 -26.41
C LEU A 218 21.17 -11.74 -26.28
N ALA A 219 21.51 -12.43 -27.38
CA ALA A 219 21.77 -13.87 -27.37
C ALA A 219 22.93 -14.22 -26.43
N HIS A 220 24.03 -13.45 -26.47
CA HIS A 220 25.18 -13.63 -25.57
C HIS A 220 24.79 -13.53 -24.09
N LEU A 221 23.97 -12.53 -23.72
CA LEU A 221 23.51 -12.35 -22.34
C LEU A 221 22.58 -13.49 -21.87
N ASP A 222 21.72 -14.00 -22.76
CA ASP A 222 20.82 -15.13 -22.50
C ASP A 222 21.61 -16.43 -22.31
N GLU A 223 22.52 -16.73 -23.24
CA GLU A 223 23.43 -17.88 -23.18
C GLU A 223 24.30 -17.83 -21.91
N THR A 224 24.85 -16.67 -21.57
CA THR A 224 25.66 -16.48 -20.35
C THR A 224 24.88 -16.80 -19.07
N HIS A 225 23.59 -16.46 -19.03
CA HIS A 225 22.75 -16.76 -17.86
C HIS A 225 22.37 -18.24 -17.76
N ASN A 226 22.14 -18.90 -18.90
CA ASN A 226 21.70 -20.29 -18.96
C ASN A 226 22.87 -21.29 -19.03
N ASP A 227 24.11 -20.83 -19.23
CA ASP A 227 25.29 -21.69 -19.22
C ASP A 227 25.62 -22.15 -17.79
N PHE A 228 25.46 -23.46 -17.56
CA PHE A 228 25.76 -24.12 -16.29
C PHE A 228 27.24 -24.00 -15.86
N ARG A 229 28.15 -23.61 -16.77
CA ARG A 229 29.59 -23.44 -16.50
C ARG A 229 29.91 -22.06 -15.91
N ILE A 230 29.01 -21.10 -16.05
CA ILE A 230 29.17 -19.72 -15.58
C ILE A 230 28.36 -19.56 -14.28
N ASP A 231 28.84 -18.75 -13.34
CA ASP A 231 28.05 -18.44 -12.14
C ASP A 231 26.75 -17.74 -12.54
N THR A 232 25.65 -18.00 -11.83
CA THR A 232 24.32 -17.42 -12.09
C THR A 232 24.29 -15.88 -12.11
N ALA A 233 25.24 -15.24 -11.41
CA ALA A 233 25.43 -13.79 -11.36
C ALA A 233 26.92 -13.41 -11.52
N PRO A 234 27.49 -13.59 -12.73
CA PRO A 234 28.92 -13.43 -12.95
C PRO A 234 29.38 -11.97 -12.77
N LEU A 235 28.47 -11.02 -13.03
CA LEU A 235 28.69 -9.58 -12.89
C LEU A 235 28.27 -9.04 -11.51
N SER A 236 28.06 -9.91 -10.52
CA SER A 236 27.74 -9.50 -9.14
C SER A 236 28.85 -8.67 -8.47
N THR A 237 30.05 -8.60 -9.04
CA THR A 237 31.17 -7.76 -8.58
C THR A 237 31.01 -6.29 -8.94
N LEU A 238 30.18 -5.95 -9.93
CA LEU A 238 29.94 -4.57 -10.35
C LEU A 238 29.34 -3.73 -9.20
N ALA A 239 29.64 -2.43 -9.20
CA ALA A 239 29.02 -1.47 -8.28
C ALA A 239 27.53 -1.33 -8.58
N GLY A 240 27.17 -1.36 -9.87
CA GLY A 240 25.81 -1.33 -10.36
C GLY A 240 25.74 -1.17 -11.87
N TYR A 241 24.55 -1.28 -12.43
CA TYR A 241 24.28 -1.01 -13.84
C TYR A 241 23.03 -0.14 -14.02
N THR A 242 22.94 0.55 -15.15
CA THR A 242 21.76 1.31 -15.57
C THR A 242 21.66 1.33 -17.09
N ILE A 243 20.45 1.39 -17.63
CA ILE A 243 20.20 1.32 -19.07
C ILE A 243 19.28 2.47 -19.48
N PHE A 244 19.55 3.01 -20.66
CA PHE A 244 18.71 3.99 -21.34
C PHE A 244 18.33 3.46 -22.73
N GLY A 245 17.04 3.26 -22.95
CA GLY A 245 16.47 2.82 -24.22
C GLY A 245 16.15 4.01 -25.13
N ILE A 246 16.50 3.89 -26.41
CA ILE A 246 16.20 4.88 -27.45
C ILE A 246 15.35 4.19 -28.52
N GLY A 247 14.16 4.70 -28.78
CA GLY A 247 13.26 4.13 -29.79
C GLY A 247 12.41 5.20 -30.45
N ASP A 248 11.81 4.86 -31.59
CA ASP A 248 10.70 5.62 -32.16
C ASP A 248 9.39 4.95 -31.75
N LYS A 249 8.41 5.73 -31.30
CA LYS A 249 7.06 5.21 -31.03
C LYS A 249 6.29 4.93 -32.31
N GLU A 250 6.57 5.70 -33.36
CA GLU A 250 5.96 5.55 -34.66
C GLU A 250 6.73 4.52 -35.50
N GLY A 251 6.02 3.78 -36.37
CA GLY A 251 6.63 2.84 -37.32
C GLY A 251 6.65 1.37 -36.89
N TRP A 252 6.11 1.05 -35.71
CA TRP A 252 5.98 -0.33 -35.24
C TRP A 252 4.56 -0.86 -35.39
N PRO A 253 4.36 -2.16 -35.71
CA PRO A 253 3.02 -2.77 -35.84
C PRO A 253 2.17 -2.62 -34.57
N THR A 254 2.81 -2.58 -33.41
CA THR A 254 2.22 -2.29 -32.09
C THR A 254 3.28 -1.55 -31.27
N GLU A 255 2.90 -0.52 -30.52
CA GLU A 255 3.83 0.28 -29.70
C GLU A 255 4.69 -0.62 -28.78
N GLU A 256 4.10 -1.70 -28.28
CA GLU A 256 4.73 -2.65 -27.34
C GLU A 256 5.84 -3.51 -27.95
N LYS A 257 5.73 -3.87 -29.23
CA LYS A 257 6.73 -4.74 -29.88
C LYS A 257 8.02 -4.00 -30.20
N GLY A 258 7.95 -2.69 -30.34
CA GLY A 258 8.99 -1.91 -30.97
C GLY A 258 9.67 -0.88 -30.12
N PHE A 259 8.88 -0.15 -29.31
CA PHE A 259 9.40 0.99 -28.60
C PHE A 259 10.34 0.55 -27.46
N CYS A 260 11.65 0.74 -27.67
CA CYS A 260 12.70 0.41 -26.70
C CYS A 260 12.73 -1.07 -26.25
N SER A 261 12.18 -2.00 -27.03
CA SER A 261 12.03 -3.42 -26.65
C SER A 261 13.37 -4.09 -26.35
N GLN A 262 14.38 -3.87 -27.21
CA GLN A 262 15.74 -4.40 -27.01
C GLN A 262 16.37 -3.89 -25.69
N ALA A 263 16.13 -2.63 -25.30
CA ALA A 263 16.64 -2.08 -24.05
C ALA A 263 15.99 -2.72 -22.81
N VAL A 264 14.70 -3.05 -22.89
CA VAL A 264 13.96 -3.77 -21.84
C VAL A 264 14.51 -5.18 -21.66
N GLU A 265 14.84 -5.88 -22.74
CA GLU A 265 15.44 -7.21 -22.69
C GLU A 265 16.85 -7.19 -22.11
N VAL A 266 17.70 -6.23 -22.53
CA VAL A 266 19.03 -6.04 -21.91
C VAL A 266 18.89 -5.79 -20.41
N ASP A 267 17.90 -5.00 -19.97
CA ASP A 267 17.66 -4.75 -18.54
C ASP A 267 17.24 -6.00 -17.76
N LYS A 268 16.43 -6.86 -18.37
CA LYS A 268 16.05 -8.16 -17.80
C LYS A 268 17.28 -9.05 -17.59
N TRP A 269 18.15 -9.17 -18.60
CA TRP A 269 19.33 -10.02 -18.51
C TRP A 269 20.41 -9.44 -17.59
N MET A 270 20.71 -8.16 -17.69
CA MET A 270 21.66 -7.48 -16.80
C MET A 270 21.21 -7.55 -15.33
N ALA A 271 19.90 -7.48 -15.04
CA ALA A 271 19.39 -7.68 -13.69
C ALA A 271 19.74 -9.06 -13.13
N LYS A 272 19.68 -10.11 -13.96
CA LYS A 272 20.04 -11.48 -13.56
C LYS A 272 21.54 -11.61 -13.37
N LEU A 273 22.32 -11.19 -14.37
CA LEU A 273 23.78 -11.34 -14.38
C LEU A 273 24.49 -10.54 -13.27
N THR A 274 23.93 -9.39 -12.86
CA THR A 274 24.51 -8.55 -11.79
C THR A 274 24.02 -8.90 -10.39
N GLY A 275 23.16 -9.90 -10.24
CA GLY A 275 22.53 -10.21 -8.94
C GLY A 275 21.59 -9.11 -8.45
N ARG A 276 20.85 -8.48 -9.38
CA ARG A 276 19.86 -7.40 -9.15
C ARG A 276 20.45 -6.08 -8.66
N LYS A 277 21.70 -5.78 -9.04
CA LYS A 277 22.38 -4.51 -8.73
C LYS A 277 22.02 -3.39 -9.71
N ARG A 278 20.72 -3.19 -9.95
CA ARG A 278 20.24 -2.07 -10.74
C ARG A 278 20.41 -0.77 -9.97
N ALA A 279 21.18 0.14 -10.53
CA ALA A 279 21.56 1.39 -9.88
C ALA A 279 20.58 2.52 -10.14
N TYR A 280 19.94 2.56 -11.31
CA TYR A 280 18.88 3.51 -11.60
C TYR A 280 17.83 2.83 -12.49
N PRO A 281 16.55 3.22 -12.42
CA PRO A 281 15.52 2.62 -13.26
C PRO A 281 15.80 2.82 -14.76
N LEU A 282 15.25 1.93 -15.59
CA LEU A 282 15.34 2.01 -17.05
C LEU A 282 14.75 3.35 -17.52
N GLY A 283 15.56 4.15 -18.22
CA GLY A 283 15.11 5.33 -18.93
C GLY A 283 14.68 4.97 -20.34
N LEU A 284 13.61 5.58 -20.85
CA LEU A 284 13.10 5.37 -22.21
C LEU A 284 12.95 6.74 -22.87
N GLY A 285 13.52 6.94 -24.06
CA GLY A 285 13.43 8.18 -24.82
C GLY A 285 12.89 7.94 -26.22
N ASP A 286 11.94 8.79 -26.64
CA ASP A 286 11.38 8.76 -27.99
C ASP A 286 12.05 9.79 -28.91
N VAL A 287 12.71 9.30 -29.98
CA VAL A 287 13.57 10.06 -30.92
C VAL A 287 12.88 11.30 -31.46
N LYS A 288 11.57 11.24 -31.72
CA LYS A 288 10.82 12.35 -32.30
C LYS A 288 10.33 13.37 -31.30
N SER A 289 10.13 12.97 -30.04
CA SER A 289 9.40 13.81 -29.08
C SER A 289 10.25 14.32 -27.92
N ASN A 290 10.93 13.44 -27.17
CA ASN A 290 11.39 13.79 -25.83
C ASN A 290 12.74 13.18 -25.41
N VAL A 291 13.56 12.64 -26.32
CA VAL A 291 14.83 11.99 -25.94
C VAL A 291 15.72 12.90 -25.12
N ASP A 292 15.99 14.13 -25.57
CA ASP A 292 16.95 15.00 -24.91
C ASP A 292 16.53 15.34 -23.47
N LYS A 293 15.23 15.55 -23.25
CA LYS A 293 14.68 15.78 -21.91
C LYS A 293 14.79 14.52 -21.05
N SER A 294 14.31 13.39 -21.56
CA SER A 294 14.30 12.12 -20.82
C SER A 294 15.71 11.63 -20.48
N LEU A 295 16.67 11.87 -21.39
CA LEU A 295 18.08 11.58 -21.18
C LEU A 295 18.67 12.46 -20.08
N LYS A 296 18.41 13.77 -20.12
CA LYS A 296 18.90 14.71 -19.10
C LYS A 296 18.38 14.35 -17.70
N ASP A 297 17.10 14.03 -17.60
CA ASP A 297 16.44 13.59 -16.38
C ASP A 297 17.05 12.28 -15.84
N TRP A 298 17.26 11.29 -16.73
CA TRP A 298 17.92 10.02 -16.39
C TRP A 298 19.37 10.21 -15.95
N VAL A 299 20.16 11.01 -16.68
CA VAL A 299 21.56 11.34 -16.33
C VAL A 299 21.64 12.03 -14.98
N GLY A 300 20.74 12.99 -14.70
CA GLY A 300 20.65 13.66 -13.40
C GLY A 300 20.46 12.67 -12.25
N GLY A 301 19.56 11.70 -12.45
CA GLY A 301 19.33 10.59 -11.53
C GLY A 301 20.55 9.70 -11.34
N VAL A 302 21.22 9.28 -12.43
CA VAL A 302 22.44 8.46 -12.38
C VAL A 302 23.58 9.19 -11.67
N CYS A 303 23.78 10.48 -11.95
CA CYS A 303 24.75 11.33 -11.26
C CYS A 303 24.51 11.39 -9.75
N SER A 304 23.24 11.46 -9.32
CA SER A 304 22.88 11.39 -7.90
C SER A 304 23.25 10.03 -7.28
N VAL A 305 23.00 8.94 -8.00
CA VAL A 305 23.36 7.58 -7.57
C VAL A 305 24.87 7.45 -7.39
N LEU A 306 25.65 7.87 -8.38
CA LEU A 306 27.11 7.76 -8.34
C LEU A 306 27.70 8.50 -7.13
N LYS A 307 27.16 9.68 -6.79
CA LYS A 307 27.53 10.45 -5.59
C LYS A 307 27.14 9.73 -4.28
N GLU A 308 25.97 9.12 -4.26
CA GLU A 308 25.47 8.37 -3.11
C GLU A 308 26.35 7.12 -2.87
N VAL A 309 26.64 6.34 -3.91
CA VAL A 309 27.44 5.12 -3.83
C VAL A 309 28.90 5.41 -3.52
N SER A 310 29.47 6.52 -4.02
CA SER A 310 30.84 6.91 -3.65
C SER A 310 30.98 7.27 -2.18
N THR A 311 29.88 7.73 -1.55
CA THR A 311 29.85 8.08 -0.12
C THR A 311 29.49 6.89 0.77
N SER A 312 28.49 6.09 0.37
CA SER A 312 27.96 4.97 1.16
C SER A 312 28.73 3.67 0.96
N GLY A 313 29.45 3.53 -0.16
CA GLY A 313 30.10 2.29 -0.60
C GLY A 313 29.15 1.21 -1.13
N ALA A 314 27.84 1.49 -1.23
CA ALA A 314 26.84 0.52 -1.69
C ALA A 314 25.61 1.19 -2.31
N LEU A 315 24.87 0.45 -3.14
CA LEU A 315 23.57 0.88 -3.72
C LEU A 315 22.43 1.02 -2.67
N GLY A 316 22.74 0.90 -1.38
CA GLY A 316 21.79 0.94 -0.28
C GLY A 316 21.25 -0.44 0.13
N GLU A 317 20.44 -0.46 1.17
CA GLU A 317 19.70 -1.65 1.59
C GLU A 317 18.57 -1.90 0.57
N GLY A 318 18.77 -2.88 -0.33
CA GLY A 318 17.70 -3.37 -1.21
C GLY A 318 16.54 -3.91 -0.38
N VAL A 319 15.32 -3.87 -0.90
CA VAL A 319 14.12 -4.18 -0.08
C VAL A 319 14.12 -5.65 0.36
N PRO A 320 14.32 -5.97 1.65
CA PRO A 320 14.12 -7.33 2.14
C PRO A 320 12.61 -7.51 2.36
N GLY A 321 11.98 -8.42 1.63
CA GLY A 321 10.59 -8.80 1.90
C GLY A 321 9.53 -7.74 1.57
N SER A 322 9.76 -6.83 0.60
CA SER A 322 8.62 -6.14 -0.01
C SER A 322 7.86 -7.14 -0.86
N GLY A 323 6.82 -7.72 -0.27
CA GLY A 323 5.76 -8.48 -0.93
C GLY A 323 6.22 -9.15 -2.21
N GLU A 324 6.61 -10.41 -2.09
CA GLU A 324 6.39 -11.39 -3.15
C GLU A 324 5.24 -10.93 -4.08
N PRO A 325 5.34 -11.06 -5.41
CA PRO A 325 4.17 -11.00 -6.28
C PRO A 325 3.03 -11.94 -5.83
N VAL A 326 3.27 -12.80 -4.83
CA VAL A 326 2.30 -13.41 -3.91
C VAL A 326 1.61 -12.36 -3.00
N GLU A 327 1.01 -11.33 -3.59
CA GLU A 327 -0.10 -10.60 -2.94
C GLU A 327 -1.40 -11.09 -3.60
N SER A 328 -2.05 -12.08 -2.97
CA SER A 328 -3.30 -12.79 -3.36
C SER A 328 -3.20 -13.72 -4.58
N GLY A 329 -2.64 -14.92 -4.42
CA GLY A 329 -2.76 -15.94 -5.47
C GLY A 329 -1.91 -17.21 -5.38
N ASP A 330 -1.20 -17.51 -4.28
CA ASP A 330 -0.66 -18.87 -4.06
C ASP A 330 -1.80 -19.83 -3.70
N GLU A 331 -2.74 -19.99 -4.62
CA GLU A 331 -3.72 -21.07 -4.75
C GLU A 331 -4.03 -21.19 -6.26
N GLU A 332 -3.03 -21.57 -7.06
CA GLU A 332 -3.32 -22.39 -8.25
C GLU A 332 -3.55 -23.80 -7.67
N GLU A 333 -4.82 -24.17 -7.52
CA GLU A 333 -5.20 -25.58 -7.60
C GLU A 333 -4.68 -26.12 -8.94
N PRO A 334 -4.14 -27.35 -9.00
CA PRO A 334 -3.78 -27.95 -10.27
C PRO A 334 -5.07 -28.18 -11.05
N GLU A 335 -5.26 -27.45 -12.15
CA GLU A 335 -6.24 -27.86 -13.15
C GLU A 335 -5.81 -29.23 -13.69
N ASP A 336 -6.70 -30.20 -13.48
CA ASP A 336 -6.66 -31.54 -14.02
C ASP A 336 -6.38 -31.51 -15.53
N GLY A 337 -5.37 -32.26 -15.97
CA GLY A 337 -4.99 -32.37 -17.37
C GLY A 337 -3.74 -33.20 -17.55
N ASP A 338 -3.98 -34.49 -17.79
CA ASP A 338 -3.06 -35.49 -18.34
C ASP A 338 -2.23 -36.33 -17.35
N GLU A 339 -2.74 -37.55 -17.22
CA GLU A 339 -2.12 -38.75 -16.67
C GLU A 339 -0.74 -39.00 -17.28
N GLU A 340 0.31 -39.08 -16.48
CA GLU A 340 1.32 -40.13 -16.61
C GLU A 340 2.19 -40.22 -15.34
N THR A 341 2.16 -41.41 -14.76
CA THR A 341 2.87 -41.92 -13.59
C THR A 341 4.39 -41.91 -13.76
N ASP A 342 5.14 -41.46 -12.74
CA ASP A 342 6.37 -42.12 -12.30
C ASP A 342 6.79 -41.69 -10.88
N GLU A 343 6.88 -42.69 -9.98
CA GLU A 343 7.27 -42.64 -8.57
C GLU A 343 8.75 -42.29 -8.36
N PHE A 344 9.11 -41.44 -7.39
CA PHE A 344 10.30 -41.63 -6.54
C PHE A 344 10.17 -40.91 -5.17
N PRO A 345 10.57 -41.52 -4.03
CA PRO A 345 10.10 -41.11 -2.69
C PRO A 345 11.07 -40.25 -1.86
N ASP A 346 10.42 -39.58 -0.89
CA ASP A 346 10.81 -38.79 0.28
C ASP A 346 12.21 -39.02 0.93
N SER A 347 12.96 -37.93 1.18
CA SER A 347 13.90 -37.83 2.31
C SER A 347 14.22 -36.36 2.67
N GLY A 348 13.42 -35.75 3.56
CA GLY A 348 13.70 -34.37 3.99
C GLY A 348 13.05 -33.88 5.28
N ARG A 349 12.48 -34.75 6.14
CA ARG A 349 12.05 -34.39 7.50
C ARG A 349 13.26 -34.00 8.35
N ASN A 350 13.56 -32.69 8.49
CA ASN A 350 14.21 -32.10 9.69
C ASN A 350 14.39 -30.56 9.56
N LYS A 351 13.30 -29.78 9.67
CA LYS A 351 13.41 -28.35 10.04
C LYS A 351 12.14 -27.72 10.65
N ARG A 352 11.03 -28.45 10.72
CA ARG A 352 9.70 -27.91 11.11
C ARG A 352 9.45 -27.78 12.63
N ARG A 353 10.45 -27.98 13.50
CA ARG A 353 10.25 -28.05 14.97
C ARG A 353 10.72 -26.85 15.80
N LYS A 354 11.10 -25.71 15.18
CA LYS A 354 11.71 -24.58 15.93
C LYS A 354 10.96 -23.24 15.94
N LEU A 355 9.70 -23.19 15.49
CA LEU A 355 8.92 -21.92 15.46
C LEU A 355 7.53 -22.03 16.10
N ALA A 356 7.36 -22.90 17.10
CA ALA A 356 6.11 -23.11 17.84
C ALA A 356 6.10 -22.46 19.25
N ASN A 357 7.01 -21.52 19.52
CA ASN A 357 7.08 -20.78 20.79
C ASN A 357 7.00 -19.28 20.52
N THR A 358 5.79 -18.80 20.20
CA THR A 358 5.43 -17.39 20.43
C THR A 358 4.16 -17.41 21.25
N THR A 359 4.39 -17.44 22.55
CA THR A 359 3.42 -17.44 23.62
C THR A 359 2.62 -16.14 23.59
N ASP A 360 1.32 -16.30 23.72
CA ASP A 360 0.33 -15.24 23.87
C ASP A 360 0.69 -14.33 25.04
N LEU A 361 0.71 -13.02 24.81
CA LEU A 361 1.10 -12.01 25.79
C LEU A 361 -0.16 -11.43 26.46
N GLU A 362 -1.04 -12.29 26.95
CA GLU A 362 -2.12 -11.92 27.89
C GLU A 362 -2.16 -12.81 29.16
N ASP A 363 -1.30 -13.83 29.30
CA ASP A 363 -1.36 -14.80 30.41
C ASP A 363 -0.17 -14.75 31.40
N VAL A 364 0.17 -13.57 31.91
CA VAL A 364 1.08 -13.42 33.07
C VAL A 364 0.29 -12.94 34.28
N GLY A 365 -0.47 -13.87 34.87
CA GLY A 365 -1.14 -13.71 36.16
C GLY A 365 -1.19 -15.08 36.84
N GLY A 366 -0.46 -15.23 37.95
CA GLY A 366 -0.20 -16.50 38.62
C GLY A 366 -1.43 -17.25 39.14
N LYS A 367 -1.26 -18.57 39.20
CA LYS A 367 -2.14 -19.58 39.80
C LYS A 367 -2.56 -19.21 41.25
N ALA A 368 -3.85 -19.13 41.53
CA ALA A 368 -4.52 -19.67 42.74
C ALA A 368 -6.03 -19.30 42.80
N ASN A 369 -6.88 -20.32 42.83
CA ASN A 369 -8.19 -20.46 43.48
C ASN A 369 -9.28 -19.36 43.40
N SER A 370 -10.35 -19.70 42.67
CA SER A 370 -11.79 -19.75 43.05
C SER A 370 -12.52 -18.52 43.66
N TYR A 371 -13.76 -18.36 43.16
CA TYR A 371 -14.93 -17.60 43.65
C TYR A 371 -15.18 -16.17 43.09
N THR A 372 -16.23 -16.10 42.26
CA THR A 372 -17.26 -15.03 42.14
C THR A 372 -16.85 -13.60 41.76
N SER A 373 -17.43 -13.12 40.64
CA SER A 373 -17.31 -11.81 39.97
C SER A 373 -17.47 -10.58 40.89
N PRO A 374 -17.03 -9.34 40.52
CA PRO A 374 -17.78 -8.52 39.54
C PRO A 374 -17.01 -7.44 38.74
N ILE A 375 -17.55 -7.11 37.55
CA ILE A 375 -17.72 -5.76 36.94
C ILE A 375 -16.48 -4.82 36.90
N ALA A 376 -15.99 -4.56 35.68
CA ALA A 376 -15.01 -3.51 35.41
C ALA A 376 -15.58 -2.10 35.70
N ILE A 377 -14.87 -1.42 36.59
CA ILE A 377 -15.17 -0.18 37.30
C ILE A 377 -15.25 1.05 36.38
N ASP A 378 -16.26 1.88 36.64
CA ASP A 378 -16.45 3.24 36.10
C ASP A 378 -15.55 4.24 36.86
N PHE A 379 -14.84 5.10 36.13
CA PHE A 379 -13.73 5.94 36.61
C PHE A 379 -14.19 7.34 37.12
N THR A 380 -15.45 7.49 37.53
CA THR A 380 -16.08 8.80 37.81
C THR A 380 -16.21 9.17 39.30
N THR A 381 -15.55 8.47 40.22
CA THR A 381 -15.54 8.83 41.65
C THR A 381 -14.16 9.26 42.13
N TYR A 382 -14.04 10.55 42.46
CA TYR A 382 -12.92 11.15 43.18
C TYR A 382 -12.78 10.54 44.58
N SER A 383 -11.69 9.83 44.87
CA SER A 383 -11.09 9.82 46.21
C SER A 383 -9.66 9.28 46.21
N SER A 384 -8.77 10.09 46.79
CA SER A 384 -7.52 9.75 47.47
C SER A 384 -6.22 9.50 46.66
N ARG A 385 -5.29 10.43 46.92
CA ARG A 385 -3.82 10.47 46.77
C ARG A 385 -3.21 10.74 45.38
N PRO A 386 -2.38 11.80 45.24
CA PRO A 386 -1.60 12.04 44.03
C PRO A 386 -0.41 11.08 44.00
N SER A 387 -0.45 10.11 43.09
CA SER A 387 0.71 9.31 42.70
C SER A 387 1.73 10.20 41.98
N PRO A 388 3.05 10.01 42.20
CA PRO A 388 4.08 10.84 41.57
C PRO A 388 4.02 10.73 40.04
N ALA A 389 4.34 11.84 39.36
CA ALA A 389 4.24 12.04 37.91
C ALA A 389 4.70 10.80 37.13
N THR A 390 3.73 10.00 36.69
CA THR A 390 3.99 8.78 35.93
C THR A 390 4.44 9.20 34.55
N THR A 391 5.66 8.83 34.15
CA THR A 391 6.17 9.07 32.80
C THR A 391 5.19 8.47 31.79
N LEU A 392 4.65 9.31 30.90
CA LEU A 392 3.69 8.85 29.89
C LEU A 392 4.33 7.73 29.06
N LYS A 393 3.59 6.65 28.83
CA LYS A 393 4.10 5.49 28.08
C LYS A 393 4.12 5.80 26.58
N ALA A 394 5.12 5.31 25.85
CA ALA A 394 5.10 5.29 24.39
C ALA A 394 3.98 4.37 23.88
N MET A 395 3.28 4.76 22.81
CA MET A 395 2.16 3.98 22.26
C MET A 395 2.64 2.66 21.65
N VAL A 396 3.75 2.69 20.90
CA VAL A 396 4.40 1.53 20.30
C VAL A 396 5.90 1.57 20.61
N PRO A 397 6.34 1.04 21.78
CA PRO A 397 7.77 0.92 22.11
C PRO A 397 8.51 0.01 21.12
N LYS A 398 9.80 0.24 20.90
CA LYS A 398 10.63 -0.55 19.96
C LYS A 398 10.70 -2.03 20.31
N GLU A 399 10.58 -2.33 21.60
CA GLU A 399 10.63 -3.67 22.19
C GLU A 399 9.27 -4.38 22.10
N SER A 400 8.19 -3.69 21.70
CA SER A 400 6.85 -4.28 21.65
C SER A 400 6.69 -5.27 20.49
N PRO A 401 5.92 -6.36 20.67
CA PRO A 401 5.55 -7.26 19.59
C PRO A 401 4.85 -6.51 18.44
N THR A 402 4.07 -5.48 18.77
CA THR A 402 3.38 -4.61 17.80
C THR A 402 4.38 -3.88 16.91
N HIS A 403 5.47 -3.33 17.47
CA HIS A 403 6.53 -2.69 16.67
C HIS A 403 7.16 -3.68 15.69
N ALA A 404 7.55 -4.87 16.17
CA ALA A 404 8.12 -5.91 15.32
C ALA A 404 7.17 -6.35 14.19
N ALA A 405 5.88 -6.53 14.49
CA ALA A 405 4.87 -6.89 13.51
C ALA A 405 4.62 -5.78 12.47
N LEU A 406 4.52 -4.52 12.91
CA LEU A 406 4.40 -3.35 12.05
C LEU A 406 5.62 -3.24 11.11
N THR A 407 6.83 -3.30 11.64
CA THR A 407 8.06 -3.22 10.83
C THR A 407 8.16 -4.35 9.81
N LYS A 408 7.82 -5.59 10.21
CA LYS A 408 7.78 -6.74 9.29
C LYS A 408 6.80 -6.53 8.12
N GLN A 409 5.71 -5.82 8.35
CA GLN A 409 4.71 -5.49 7.32
C GLN A 409 5.03 -4.23 6.51
N GLY A 410 6.26 -3.71 6.66
CA GLY A 410 6.79 -2.60 5.87
C GLY A 410 6.52 -1.21 6.44
N TYR A 411 6.03 -1.09 7.68
CA TYR A 411 5.88 0.20 8.35
C TYR A 411 7.23 0.74 8.79
N THR A 412 7.44 2.05 8.61
CA THR A 412 8.45 2.80 9.36
C THR A 412 7.73 3.51 10.49
N ILE A 413 8.03 3.13 11.73
CA ILE A 413 7.50 3.80 12.91
C ILE A 413 8.23 5.11 13.11
N VAL A 414 7.48 6.18 13.36
CA VAL A 414 8.00 7.53 13.56
C VAL A 414 7.61 7.96 14.98
N GLY A 415 8.62 8.33 15.77
CA GLY A 415 8.42 8.67 17.19
C GLY A 415 7.88 7.48 17.99
N THR A 416 6.93 7.76 18.87
CA THR A 416 6.31 6.82 19.81
C THR A 416 4.93 6.34 19.38
N HIS A 417 4.26 7.03 18.44
CA HIS A 417 2.85 6.77 18.10
C HIS A 417 2.48 6.94 16.62
N SER A 418 3.43 7.30 15.75
CA SER A 418 3.17 7.58 14.33
C SER A 418 3.80 6.54 13.41
N GLY A 419 3.39 6.51 12.15
CA GLY A 419 4.01 5.61 11.17
C GLY A 419 3.72 5.95 9.72
N VAL A 420 4.65 5.56 8.84
CA VAL A 420 4.56 5.77 7.39
C VAL A 420 4.79 4.45 6.64
N LYS A 421 4.06 4.24 5.55
CA LYS A 421 4.19 3.05 4.69
C LYS A 421 4.03 3.46 3.23
N ILE A 422 4.68 2.72 2.33
CA ILE A 422 4.46 2.88 0.89
C ILE A 422 3.14 2.18 0.51
N CYS A 423 2.25 2.92 -0.15
CA CYS A 423 0.98 2.38 -0.61
C CYS A 423 1.21 1.31 -1.70
N ARG A 424 0.34 0.30 -1.76
CA ARG A 424 0.35 -0.71 -2.84
C ARG A 424 0.26 -0.03 -4.21
N TRP A 425 -0.65 0.94 -4.36
CA TRP A 425 -0.84 1.69 -5.60
C TRP A 425 0.33 2.60 -5.95
N THR A 426 1.11 3.07 -4.98
CA THR A 426 2.37 3.79 -5.25
C THR A 426 3.37 2.88 -5.96
N LYS A 427 3.49 1.62 -5.53
CA LYS A 427 4.36 0.63 -6.20
C LYS A 427 3.88 0.34 -7.63
N SER A 428 2.58 0.14 -7.83
CA SER A 428 2.01 -0.09 -9.17
C SER A 428 2.19 1.13 -10.08
N ALA A 429 1.92 2.33 -9.56
CA ALA A 429 2.08 3.57 -10.30
C ALA A 429 3.54 3.82 -10.66
N LEU A 430 4.52 3.55 -9.79
CA LEU A 430 5.94 3.64 -10.12
C LEU A 430 6.33 2.73 -11.31
N ARG A 431 5.64 1.60 -11.48
CA ARG A 431 5.85 0.66 -12.60
C ARG A 431 4.98 0.91 -13.83
N GLY A 432 4.11 1.92 -13.82
CA GLY A 432 3.16 2.14 -14.92
C GLY A 432 2.02 1.12 -15.02
N ARG A 433 1.74 0.36 -13.93
CA ARG A 433 0.77 -0.75 -13.93
C ARG A 433 -0.60 -0.39 -13.33
N GLY A 434 -0.94 0.89 -13.34
CA GLY A 434 -2.18 1.41 -12.76
C GLY A 434 -1.98 2.23 -11.51
N SER A 435 -2.93 3.14 -11.29
CA SER A 435 -3.01 4.04 -10.14
C SER A 435 -4.24 3.71 -9.28
N CYS A 436 -4.27 4.23 -8.04
CA CYS A 436 -5.45 4.12 -7.18
C CYS A 436 -6.65 4.85 -7.79
N TYR A 437 -7.87 4.45 -7.42
CA TYR A 437 -9.13 5.10 -7.81
C TYR A 437 -9.17 6.62 -7.57
N LYS A 438 -8.40 7.14 -6.60
CA LYS A 438 -8.29 8.58 -6.34
C LYS A 438 -7.64 9.36 -7.51
N ASN A 439 -6.94 8.67 -8.41
CA ASN A 439 -6.46 9.26 -9.65
C ASN A 439 -7.64 9.64 -10.55
N SER A 440 -8.59 8.72 -10.74
CA SER A 440 -9.81 8.92 -11.52
C SER A 440 -10.73 9.95 -10.86
N PHE A 441 -10.89 9.90 -9.53
CA PHE A 441 -11.86 10.74 -8.84
C PHE A 441 -11.38 12.17 -8.58
N TYR A 442 -10.10 12.35 -8.21
CA TYR A 442 -9.57 13.62 -7.70
C TYR A 442 -8.24 14.04 -8.33
N GLY A 443 -7.74 13.30 -9.33
CA GLY A 443 -6.47 13.62 -10.00
C GLY A 443 -5.23 13.32 -9.15
N ILE A 444 -5.33 12.47 -8.13
CA ILE A 444 -4.18 12.10 -7.29
C ILE A 444 -3.28 11.12 -8.03
N ALA A 445 -2.06 11.53 -8.34
CA ALA A 445 -1.02 10.62 -8.81
C ALA A 445 -0.50 9.78 -7.63
N SER A 446 -0.70 8.45 -7.67
CA SER A 446 -0.44 7.58 -6.52
C SER A 446 1.05 7.49 -6.16
N HIS A 447 1.95 7.69 -7.12
CA HIS A 447 3.41 7.74 -6.87
C HIS A 447 3.87 9.04 -6.19
N LEU A 448 3.01 10.07 -6.11
CA LEU A 448 3.27 11.34 -5.41
C LEU A 448 2.61 11.40 -4.02
N CYS A 449 2.03 10.28 -3.57
CA CYS A 449 1.27 10.20 -2.33
C CYS A 449 2.09 9.55 -1.21
N MET A 450 2.23 10.26 -0.09
CA MET A 450 2.73 9.74 1.17
C MET A 450 1.56 9.26 2.03
N GLU A 451 1.55 7.97 2.37
CA GLU A 451 0.55 7.39 3.26
C GLU A 451 1.13 7.28 4.68
N THR A 452 0.53 8.03 5.62
CA THR A 452 1.03 8.15 7.00
C THR A 452 -0.12 8.19 8.00
N THR A 453 0.21 8.05 9.28
CA THR A 453 -0.71 8.31 10.39
C THR A 453 0.05 8.94 11.56
N PRO A 454 -0.48 10.03 12.16
CA PRO A 454 0.03 10.58 13.40
C PRO A 454 -0.50 9.84 14.64
N SER A 455 -1.35 8.81 14.48
CA SER A 455 -1.89 8.02 15.59
C SER A 455 -2.14 6.58 15.15
N LEU A 456 -1.35 5.64 15.68
CA LEU A 456 -1.59 4.21 15.49
C LEU A 456 -2.78 3.67 16.32
N SER A 457 -3.28 4.46 17.28
CA SER A 457 -4.43 4.11 18.10
C SER A 457 -5.76 4.40 17.40
N CYS A 458 -6.77 3.55 17.63
CA CYS A 458 -8.14 3.75 17.15
C CYS A 458 -9.18 3.64 18.27
N SER A 459 -10.35 4.23 18.03
CA SER A 459 -11.53 4.14 18.91
C SER A 459 -12.53 3.05 18.48
N ASN A 460 -12.26 2.34 17.37
CA ASN A 460 -13.07 1.26 16.81
C ASN A 460 -12.26 -0.03 16.67
N LYS A 461 -12.95 -1.17 16.69
CA LYS A 461 -12.39 -2.51 16.39
C LYS A 461 -13.13 -3.13 15.20
N CYS A 462 -13.16 -2.41 14.07
CA CYS A 462 -13.95 -2.80 12.91
C CYS A 462 -13.60 -4.21 12.43
N VAL A 463 -14.60 -4.96 12.00
CA VAL A 463 -14.48 -6.35 11.52
C VAL A 463 -13.59 -6.43 10.28
N PHE A 464 -13.70 -5.46 9.37
CA PHE A 464 -12.90 -5.37 8.15
C PHE A 464 -11.54 -4.68 8.34
N CYS A 465 -11.24 -4.17 9.55
CA CYS A 465 -9.94 -3.59 9.81
C CYS A 465 -8.89 -4.70 9.86
N TRP A 466 -8.01 -4.73 8.87
CA TRP A 466 -7.00 -5.78 8.65
C TRP A 466 -6.07 -6.09 9.85
N ARG A 467 -6.07 -5.21 10.88
CA ARG A 467 -5.34 -5.37 12.14
C ARG A 467 -6.08 -6.17 13.20
N HIS A 468 -7.39 -6.41 13.04
CA HIS A 468 -8.18 -7.29 13.90
C HIS A 468 -7.98 -7.06 15.40
N GLY A 469 -7.80 -5.80 15.80
CA GLY A 469 -7.59 -5.42 17.20
C GLY A 469 -6.16 -5.54 17.75
N THR A 470 -5.14 -5.89 16.95
CA THR A 470 -3.74 -5.95 17.43
C THR A 470 -3.11 -4.59 17.72
N ASN A 471 -3.75 -3.52 17.25
CA ASN A 471 -3.27 -2.16 17.49
C ASN A 471 -3.72 -1.66 18.86
N PRO A 472 -3.01 -0.68 19.43
CA PRO A 472 -3.49 0.06 20.57
C PRO A 472 -4.89 0.62 20.29
N VAL A 473 -5.78 0.51 21.27
CA VAL A 473 -7.11 1.12 21.21
C VAL A 473 -7.37 1.90 22.47
N SER A 474 -7.99 3.07 22.35
CA SER A 474 -8.39 3.90 23.50
C SER A 474 -9.42 4.92 23.06
N THR A 475 -10.26 5.34 24.00
CA THR A 475 -11.22 6.44 23.84
C THR A 475 -10.65 7.82 24.17
N THR A 476 -9.55 7.87 24.93
CA THR A 476 -8.84 9.11 25.29
C THR A 476 -7.34 8.97 25.05
N TRP A 477 -6.64 10.07 24.78
CA TRP A 477 -5.19 10.05 24.59
C TRP A 477 -4.49 9.84 25.94
N ARG A 478 -3.65 8.80 26.06
CA ARG A 478 -2.96 8.42 27.33
C ARG A 478 -1.44 8.24 27.16
N TRP A 479 -0.91 8.58 25.99
CA TRP A 479 0.49 8.32 25.62
C TRP A 479 1.28 9.62 25.54
N GLN A 480 2.60 9.49 25.35
CA GLN A 480 3.44 10.62 24.94
C GLN A 480 2.88 11.26 23.67
N VAL A 481 2.95 12.59 23.60
CA VAL A 481 2.58 13.38 22.43
C VAL A 481 3.89 13.85 21.81
N ASP A 482 4.28 13.24 20.70
CA ASP A 482 5.46 13.66 19.96
C ASP A 482 5.21 15.04 19.30
N ASP A 483 6.28 15.77 18.98
CA ASP A 483 6.13 17.06 18.30
C ASP A 483 5.72 16.88 16.82
N PRO A 484 4.76 17.66 16.28
CA PRO A 484 4.34 17.58 14.88
C PRO A 484 5.49 17.69 13.89
N LYS A 485 6.52 18.49 14.17
CA LYS A 485 7.68 18.64 13.28
C LYS A 485 8.51 17.36 13.25
N LEU A 486 8.72 16.72 14.40
CA LEU A 486 9.39 15.42 14.48
C LEU A 486 8.63 14.35 13.69
N ILE A 487 7.30 14.31 13.82
CA ILE A 487 6.45 13.37 13.07
C ILE A 487 6.54 13.65 11.57
N PHE A 488 6.50 14.92 11.17
CA PHE A 488 6.52 15.34 9.77
C PHE A 488 7.86 15.01 9.09
N ASP A 489 8.97 15.41 9.71
CA ASP A 489 10.32 15.15 9.19
C ASP A 489 10.59 13.64 9.12
N GLY A 490 10.21 12.89 10.16
CA GLY A 490 10.36 11.43 10.19
C GLY A 490 9.46 10.70 9.19
N ALA A 491 8.23 11.20 8.92
CA ALA A 491 7.36 10.65 7.90
C ALA A 491 7.93 10.86 6.49
N LYS A 492 8.46 12.07 6.21
CA LYS A 492 9.14 12.38 4.94
C LYS A 492 10.37 11.51 4.75
N GLU A 493 11.25 11.43 5.74
CA GLU A 493 12.44 10.58 5.69
C GLU A 493 12.08 9.11 5.44
N GLY A 494 11.10 8.58 6.19
CA GLY A 494 10.63 7.21 6.04
C GLY A 494 10.00 6.95 4.67
N HIS A 495 9.26 7.91 4.10
CA HIS A 495 8.70 7.82 2.76
C HIS A 495 9.81 7.82 1.69
N TYR A 496 10.71 8.81 1.71
CA TYR A 496 11.80 8.91 0.73
C TYR A 496 12.76 7.72 0.79
N LYS A 497 13.07 7.21 1.99
CA LYS A 497 13.86 5.98 2.13
C LYS A 497 13.20 4.82 1.40
N LYS A 498 11.88 4.63 1.53
CA LYS A 498 11.14 3.57 0.83
C LYS A 498 11.06 3.80 -0.68
N ILE A 499 10.85 5.05 -1.13
CA ILE A 499 10.87 5.39 -2.55
C ILE A 499 12.25 5.08 -3.14
N LYS A 500 13.35 5.48 -2.48
CA LYS A 500 14.72 5.17 -2.91
C LYS A 500 14.95 3.67 -3.08
N MET A 501 14.40 2.83 -2.20
CA MET A 501 14.53 1.37 -2.35
C MET A 501 13.81 0.81 -3.58
N MET A 502 12.83 1.52 -4.15
CA MET A 502 12.15 1.12 -5.40
C MET A 502 13.02 1.30 -6.65
N ARG A 503 14.15 2.02 -6.56
CA ARG A 503 15.12 2.25 -7.65
C ARG A 503 15.55 0.98 -8.38
N GLY A 504 15.80 -0.09 -7.62
CA GLY A 504 16.28 -1.36 -8.17
C GLY A 504 15.18 -2.33 -8.59
N VAL A 505 13.91 -1.95 -8.43
CA VAL A 505 12.77 -2.84 -8.67
C VAL A 505 12.47 -2.93 -10.18
N PRO A 506 12.34 -4.13 -10.76
CA PRO A 506 12.01 -4.30 -12.16
C PRO A 506 10.73 -3.58 -12.58
N GLY A 507 10.77 -2.96 -13.75
CA GLY A 507 9.64 -2.24 -14.36
C GLY A 507 9.37 -0.85 -13.80
N VAL A 508 10.12 -0.37 -12.79
CA VAL A 508 9.99 1.04 -12.35
C VAL A 508 10.45 1.97 -13.47
N ARG A 509 9.63 2.97 -13.79
CA ARG A 509 9.92 3.97 -14.84
C ARG A 509 10.76 5.10 -14.25
N ALA A 510 11.85 5.48 -14.92
CA ALA A 510 12.74 6.54 -14.45
C ALA A 510 12.02 7.87 -14.20
N GLU A 511 11.16 8.30 -15.14
CA GLU A 511 10.37 9.55 -15.02
C GLU A 511 9.49 9.55 -13.75
N ARG A 512 8.80 8.45 -13.43
CA ARG A 512 7.89 8.38 -12.27
C ARG A 512 8.66 8.27 -10.97
N PHE A 513 9.82 7.63 -11.00
CA PHE A 513 10.72 7.57 -9.86
C PHE A 513 11.25 8.96 -9.48
N GLU A 514 11.62 9.77 -10.48
CA GLU A 514 12.05 11.15 -10.26
C GLU A 514 10.91 12.00 -9.72
N GLU A 515 9.71 11.93 -10.32
CA GLU A 515 8.54 12.64 -9.80
C GLU A 515 8.21 12.23 -8.36
N ALA A 516 8.34 10.95 -8.01
CA ALA A 516 8.08 10.42 -6.66
C ALA A 516 9.02 10.95 -5.58
N MET A 517 10.17 11.56 -5.94
CA MET A 517 11.03 12.25 -4.98
C MET A 517 10.45 13.60 -4.52
N ARG A 518 9.27 13.98 -4.99
CA ARG A 518 8.52 15.16 -4.53
C ARG A 518 7.11 14.76 -4.09
N ILE A 519 6.91 14.74 -2.77
CA ILE A 519 5.59 14.47 -2.19
C ILE A 519 4.63 15.61 -2.56
N ARG A 520 3.46 15.29 -3.12
CA ARG A 520 2.38 16.27 -3.40
C ARG A 520 1.13 16.04 -2.57
N HIS A 521 0.91 14.79 -2.14
CA HIS A 521 -0.30 14.40 -1.46
C HIS A 521 0.06 13.62 -0.20
N CYS A 522 -0.63 13.87 0.89
CA CYS A 522 -0.50 13.16 2.15
C CYS A 522 -1.85 12.52 2.52
N ALA A 523 -1.88 11.20 2.53
CA ALA A 523 -3.03 10.43 2.98
C ALA A 523 -2.87 10.11 4.47
N LEU A 524 -3.64 10.80 5.31
CA LEU A 524 -3.77 10.52 6.73
C LEU A 524 -4.82 9.43 6.90
N SER A 525 -4.46 8.22 6.50
CA SER A 525 -5.39 7.09 6.42
C SER A 525 -4.72 5.73 6.54
N LEU A 526 -3.48 5.68 7.04
CA LEU A 526 -2.70 4.45 7.06
C LEU A 526 -3.30 3.39 8.00
N VAL A 527 -3.32 3.72 9.29
CA VAL A 527 -3.79 2.88 10.40
C VAL A 527 -4.19 3.80 11.55
N GLY A 528 -5.11 3.35 12.41
CA GLY A 528 -5.53 4.11 13.58
C GLY A 528 -6.53 5.20 13.21
N GLU A 529 -6.65 6.20 14.06
CA GLU A 529 -7.54 7.34 13.88
C GLU A 529 -6.72 8.65 13.91
N PRO A 530 -6.42 9.28 12.76
CA PRO A 530 -5.52 10.42 12.68
C PRO A 530 -6.06 11.65 13.44
N ILE A 531 -7.39 11.83 13.50
CA ILE A 531 -8.00 12.97 14.19
C ILE A 531 -7.83 12.89 15.72
N PHE A 532 -7.46 11.72 16.22
CA PHE A 532 -7.23 11.49 17.65
C PHE A 532 -5.95 12.14 18.17
N TYR A 533 -5.01 12.46 17.27
CA TYR A 533 -3.77 13.15 17.64
C TYR A 533 -4.06 14.60 18.09
N PRO A 534 -3.69 14.99 19.34
CA PRO A 534 -4.08 16.29 19.89
C PRO A 534 -3.60 17.51 19.10
N ARG A 535 -2.46 17.42 18.41
CA ARG A 535 -1.86 18.51 17.62
C ARG A 535 -2.03 18.31 16.11
N ILE A 536 -3.15 17.69 15.69
CA ILE A 536 -3.44 17.39 14.27
C ILE A 536 -3.47 18.64 13.39
N ASN A 537 -4.00 19.76 13.88
CA ASN A 537 -4.07 21.01 13.14
C ASN A 537 -2.67 21.58 12.82
N GLU A 538 -1.72 21.46 13.74
CA GLU A 538 -0.33 21.88 13.51
C GLU A 538 0.34 20.97 12.48
N PHE A 539 0.10 19.66 12.56
CA PHE A 539 0.62 18.70 11.58
C PHE A 539 0.08 18.96 10.16
N VAL A 540 -1.22 19.23 10.03
CA VAL A 540 -1.83 19.64 8.75
C VAL A 540 -1.25 20.96 8.26
N GLY A 541 -1.01 21.92 9.15
CA GLY A 541 -0.36 23.18 8.83
C GLY A 541 1.05 23.01 8.24
N LEU A 542 1.85 22.07 8.78
CA LEU A 542 3.16 21.73 8.22
C LEU A 542 3.07 21.14 6.81
N LEU A 543 2.09 20.25 6.56
CA LEU A 543 1.85 19.70 5.22
C LEU A 543 1.53 20.82 4.22
N HIS A 544 0.57 21.68 4.56
CA HIS A 544 0.16 22.78 3.71
C HIS A 544 1.26 23.82 3.50
N GLY A 545 2.11 24.04 4.51
CA GLY A 545 3.29 24.92 4.41
C GLY A 545 4.29 24.48 3.34
N GLU A 546 4.43 23.17 3.09
CA GLU A 546 5.23 22.62 1.99
C GLU A 546 4.42 22.36 0.70
N LYS A 547 3.21 22.91 0.58
CA LYS A 547 2.28 22.66 -0.54
C LYS A 547 1.98 21.16 -0.75
N ILE A 548 1.86 20.41 0.35
CA ILE A 548 1.42 19.02 0.35
C ILE A 548 -0.06 18.95 0.72
N SER A 549 -0.88 18.42 -0.19
CA SER A 549 -2.34 18.35 0.02
C SER A 549 -2.69 17.28 1.05
N SER A 550 -3.70 17.53 1.88
CA SER A 550 -4.04 16.65 3.01
C SER A 550 -5.40 15.97 2.83
N PHE A 551 -5.39 14.64 2.94
CA PHE A 551 -6.57 13.79 2.87
C PHE A 551 -6.74 13.09 4.21
N LEU A 552 -7.64 13.59 5.05
CA LEU A 552 -7.85 13.08 6.41
C LEU A 552 -9.07 12.18 6.46
N VAL A 553 -8.90 10.94 6.93
CA VAL A 553 -9.96 9.95 7.10
C VAL A 553 -10.25 9.75 8.58
N CYS A 554 -11.51 9.87 8.99
CA CYS A 554 -11.95 9.54 10.35
C CYS A 554 -13.17 8.61 10.38
N ASN A 555 -13.42 8.00 11.54
CA ASN A 555 -14.47 7.01 11.81
C ASN A 555 -15.73 7.58 12.52
N ALA A 556 -15.90 8.90 12.53
CA ALA A 556 -17.03 9.61 13.16
C ALA A 556 -17.21 9.39 14.69
N GLN A 557 -16.15 9.09 15.45
CA GLN A 557 -16.23 8.95 16.92
C GLN A 557 -15.75 10.17 17.73
N HIS A 558 -15.15 11.15 17.07
CA HIS A 558 -14.49 12.29 17.71
C HIS A 558 -15.11 13.64 17.29
N PRO A 559 -16.36 13.94 17.71
CA PRO A 559 -17.07 15.14 17.25
C PRO A 559 -16.39 16.44 17.67
N GLN A 560 -15.77 16.51 18.85
CA GLN A 560 -15.09 17.72 19.28
C GLN A 560 -13.85 18.01 18.42
N GLN A 561 -13.00 17.00 18.22
CA GLN A 561 -11.82 17.12 17.35
C GLN A 561 -12.22 17.41 15.90
N LEU A 562 -13.32 16.82 15.43
CA LEU A 562 -13.87 17.12 14.11
C LEU A 562 -14.32 18.58 14.02
N ARG A 563 -15.01 19.11 15.04
CA ARG A 563 -15.42 20.51 15.07
C ARG A 563 -14.21 21.44 15.02
N ASP A 564 -13.20 21.18 15.85
CA ASP A 564 -11.98 21.98 16.00
C ASP A 564 -10.98 21.82 14.83
N LEU A 565 -11.21 20.85 13.93
CA LEU A 565 -10.37 20.61 12.77
C LEU A 565 -10.40 21.81 11.81
N ARG A 566 -9.22 22.38 11.56
CA ARG A 566 -8.98 23.42 10.54
C ARG A 566 -9.11 22.83 9.12
N ARG A 567 -9.01 23.70 8.12
CA ARG A 567 -9.15 23.32 6.71
C ARG A 567 -8.17 22.21 6.34
N VAL A 568 -8.69 21.12 5.78
CA VAL A 568 -7.92 20.08 5.06
C VAL A 568 -8.26 20.15 3.57
N THR A 569 -7.46 19.54 2.70
CA THR A 569 -7.76 19.54 1.26
C THR A 569 -9.02 18.72 0.96
N GLN A 570 -9.17 17.56 1.60
CA GLN A 570 -10.40 16.76 1.53
C GLN A 570 -10.61 15.96 2.82
N LEU A 571 -11.79 16.11 3.43
CA LEU A 571 -12.17 15.45 4.68
C LEU A 571 -13.04 14.23 4.38
N TYR A 572 -12.61 13.07 4.84
CA TYR A 572 -13.28 11.80 4.69
C TYR A 572 -13.86 11.33 6.01
N VAL A 573 -15.10 10.86 5.96
CA VAL A 573 -15.73 10.17 7.07
C VAL A 573 -16.18 8.80 6.59
N SER A 574 -15.71 7.76 7.28
CA SER A 574 -16.09 6.39 6.98
C SER A 574 -17.49 6.14 7.56
N ILE A 575 -18.42 5.73 6.70
CA ILE A 575 -19.81 5.47 7.03
C ILE A 575 -20.08 4.02 6.66
N ASP A 576 -19.74 3.13 7.58
CA ASP A 576 -19.70 1.69 7.29
C ASP A 576 -21.02 0.97 7.60
N ALA A 577 -22.01 1.66 8.19
CA ALA A 577 -23.34 1.14 8.46
C ALA A 577 -24.40 2.26 8.47
N SER A 578 -25.64 1.90 8.13
CA SER A 578 -26.78 2.83 8.07
C SER A 578 -27.53 3.04 9.40
N ASN A 579 -27.39 2.12 10.35
CA ASN A 579 -28.14 2.12 11.62
C ASN A 579 -27.26 1.70 12.82
N ARG A 580 -27.78 1.92 14.04
CA ARG A 580 -27.07 1.70 15.30
C ARG A 580 -26.60 0.26 15.50
N ASP A 581 -27.43 -0.72 15.14
CA ASP A 581 -27.14 -2.14 15.36
C ASP A 581 -26.11 -2.67 14.35
N SER A 582 -26.26 -2.29 13.07
CA SER A 582 -25.27 -2.58 12.03
C SER A 582 -23.92 -1.95 12.36
N LEU A 583 -23.89 -0.68 12.81
CA LEU A 583 -22.66 0.00 13.20
C LEU A 583 -21.97 -0.72 14.37
N ARG A 584 -22.73 -1.16 15.36
CA ARG A 584 -22.18 -1.92 16.50
C ARG A 584 -21.57 -3.26 16.07
N LYS A 585 -22.20 -3.95 15.11
CA LYS A 585 -21.71 -5.24 14.59
C LYS A 585 -20.44 -5.08 13.75
N ILE A 586 -20.43 -4.12 12.83
CA ILE A 586 -19.35 -3.94 11.85
C ILE A 586 -18.16 -3.15 12.39
N ASP A 587 -18.39 -2.05 13.11
CA ASP A 587 -17.32 -1.15 13.56
C ASP A 587 -16.83 -1.45 14.97
N ARG A 588 -17.68 -2.08 15.78
CA ARG A 588 -17.41 -2.39 17.19
C ARG A 588 -16.76 -1.19 17.93
N PRO A 589 -17.43 -0.03 17.96
CA PRO A 589 -16.91 1.18 18.59
C PRO A 589 -16.74 1.00 20.10
N LEU A 590 -15.72 1.64 20.68
CA LEU A 590 -15.43 1.56 22.12
C LEU A 590 -16.25 2.52 22.97
N HIS A 591 -16.75 3.61 22.38
CA HIS A 591 -17.60 4.58 23.06
C HIS A 591 -18.99 3.98 23.36
N ARG A 592 -19.55 4.24 24.54
CA ARG A 592 -20.93 3.81 24.88
C ARG A 592 -21.98 4.63 24.12
N ASP A 593 -21.68 5.90 23.90
CA ASP A 593 -22.44 6.93 23.16
C ASP A 593 -22.02 7.00 21.67
N PHE A 594 -21.59 5.88 21.09
CA PHE A 594 -21.02 5.83 19.74
C PHE A 594 -21.98 6.33 18.65
N TRP A 595 -23.30 6.09 18.81
CA TRP A 595 -24.30 6.46 17.82
C TRP A 595 -24.62 7.95 17.87
N GLU A 596 -24.67 8.52 19.07
CA GLU A 596 -24.87 9.94 19.31
C GLU A 596 -23.67 10.74 18.79
N ARG A 597 -22.45 10.26 19.05
CA ARG A 597 -21.20 10.82 18.48
C ARG A 597 -21.20 10.78 16.97
N PHE A 598 -21.52 9.61 16.40
CA PHE A 598 -21.62 9.41 14.97
C PHE A 598 -22.57 10.42 14.33
N ASN A 599 -23.78 10.56 14.88
CA ASN A 599 -24.76 11.53 14.41
C ASN A 599 -24.27 12.98 14.53
N SER A 600 -23.63 13.35 15.64
CA SER A 600 -23.05 14.68 15.82
C SER A 600 -21.95 14.97 14.79
N CYS A 601 -21.14 13.98 14.43
CA CYS A 601 -20.14 14.11 13.37
C CYS A 601 -20.79 14.39 12.00
N LEU A 602 -21.94 13.79 11.68
CA LEU A 602 -22.66 14.07 10.44
C LEU A 602 -23.18 15.52 10.40
N ASP A 603 -23.69 16.02 11.52
CA ASP A 603 -24.16 17.40 11.63
C ASP A 603 -22.99 18.38 11.43
N ILE A 604 -21.82 18.11 12.01
CA ILE A 604 -20.59 18.90 11.81
C ILE A 604 -20.13 18.86 10.34
N LEU A 605 -20.23 17.71 9.66
CA LEU A 605 -19.87 17.60 8.25
C LEU A 605 -20.79 18.45 7.36
N ARG A 606 -22.08 18.51 7.70
CA ARG A 606 -23.05 19.34 7.00
C ARG A 606 -22.69 20.82 7.07
N GLU A 607 -22.13 21.27 8.19
CA GLU A 607 -21.61 22.64 8.34
C GLU A 607 -20.31 22.83 7.57
N LYS A 608 -19.36 21.89 7.67
CA LYS A 608 -18.05 21.99 7.02
C LYS A 608 -18.09 21.93 5.49
N ARG A 609 -19.15 21.40 4.88
CA ARG A 609 -19.31 21.26 3.42
C ARG A 609 -19.28 22.59 2.65
N PHE A 610 -19.46 23.72 3.33
CA PHE A 610 -19.36 25.06 2.74
C PHE A 610 -17.94 25.60 2.76
N VAL A 611 -17.13 25.13 3.71
CA VAL A 611 -15.75 25.54 3.87
C VAL A 611 -14.85 24.65 3.02
N GLN A 612 -14.97 23.32 3.12
CA GLN A 612 -14.04 22.37 2.51
C GLN A 612 -14.76 21.16 1.89
N ARG A 613 -14.06 20.40 1.04
CA ARG A 613 -14.60 19.18 0.42
C ARG A 613 -14.81 18.10 1.47
N THR A 614 -16.02 17.58 1.55
CA THR A 614 -16.41 16.48 2.44
C THR A 614 -16.79 15.24 1.64
N VAL A 615 -16.36 14.06 2.11
CA VAL A 615 -16.59 12.78 1.46
C VAL A 615 -17.12 11.78 2.47
N PHE A 616 -18.24 11.14 2.14
CA PHE A 616 -18.65 9.90 2.80
C PHE A 616 -18.00 8.74 2.09
N ARG A 617 -17.34 7.86 2.83
CA ARG A 617 -16.78 6.62 2.26
C ARG A 617 -17.53 5.43 2.83
N LEU A 618 -18.26 4.74 1.96
CA LEU A 618 -19.01 3.52 2.28
C LEU A 618 -18.15 2.31 1.91
N THR A 619 -17.79 1.49 2.88
CA THR A 619 -17.12 0.22 2.64
C THR A 619 -18.15 -0.90 2.55
N LEU A 620 -18.46 -1.37 1.35
CA LEU A 620 -19.43 -2.43 1.13
C LEU A 620 -18.84 -3.81 1.44
N VAL A 621 -19.51 -4.54 2.31
CA VAL A 621 -19.18 -5.89 2.76
C VAL A 621 -20.41 -6.77 2.53
N LYS A 622 -20.27 -7.76 1.64
CA LYS A 622 -21.36 -8.68 1.30
C LYS A 622 -21.78 -9.50 2.53
N GLY A 623 -23.10 -9.61 2.74
CA GLY A 623 -23.70 -10.21 3.94
C GLY A 623 -23.74 -9.30 5.18
N PHE A 624 -23.26 -8.05 5.09
CA PHE A 624 -23.33 -7.09 6.21
C PHE A 624 -24.14 -5.84 5.86
N ASN A 625 -23.75 -5.08 4.82
CA ASN A 625 -24.31 -3.74 4.57
C ASN A 625 -24.68 -3.46 3.09
N ILE A 626 -24.74 -4.51 2.25
CA ILE A 626 -25.19 -4.39 0.85
C ILE A 626 -26.70 -4.58 0.74
N GLU A 627 -27.23 -5.58 1.43
CA GLU A 627 -28.64 -5.94 1.43
C GLU A 627 -29.42 -5.04 2.40
N ASP A 628 -30.57 -4.52 1.98
CA ASP A 628 -31.54 -3.74 2.77
C ASP A 628 -31.10 -2.41 3.40
N GLU A 629 -29.85 -1.97 3.23
CA GLU A 629 -29.36 -0.72 3.85
C GLU A 629 -29.42 0.54 2.95
N VAL A 630 -29.80 0.41 1.67
CA VAL A 630 -29.76 1.53 0.70
C VAL A 630 -30.56 2.75 1.16
N GLU A 631 -31.81 2.56 1.63
CA GLU A 631 -32.66 3.64 2.14
C GLU A 631 -32.09 4.27 3.43
N GLY A 632 -31.40 3.46 4.24
CA GLY A 632 -30.70 3.93 5.44
C GLY A 632 -29.49 4.80 5.10
N TYR A 633 -28.67 4.38 4.13
CA TYR A 633 -27.57 5.20 3.62
C TYR A 633 -28.07 6.49 2.98
N ALA A 634 -29.17 6.44 2.19
CA ALA A 634 -29.78 7.63 1.63
C ALA A 634 -30.26 8.62 2.72
N HIS A 635 -30.77 8.12 3.85
CA HIS A 635 -31.09 8.95 5.01
C HIS A 635 -29.85 9.62 5.64
N LEU A 636 -28.74 8.89 5.77
CA LEU A 636 -27.49 9.46 6.29
C LEU A 636 -26.90 10.52 5.35
N VAL A 637 -26.94 10.29 4.03
CA VAL A 637 -26.53 11.27 3.02
C VAL A 637 -27.41 12.52 3.11
N ALA A 638 -28.73 12.37 3.26
CA ALA A 638 -29.65 13.49 3.48
C ALA A 638 -29.31 14.31 4.74
N LYS A 639 -28.82 13.64 5.79
CA LYS A 639 -28.42 14.28 7.04
C LYS A 639 -27.12 15.09 6.90
N GLY A 640 -26.06 14.48 6.37
CA GLY A 640 -24.74 15.11 6.30
C GLY A 640 -24.46 15.95 5.06
N LEU A 641 -25.18 15.72 3.96
CA LEU A 641 -25.03 16.41 2.67
C LEU A 641 -23.55 16.56 2.22
N PRO A 642 -22.78 15.46 2.17
CA PRO A 642 -21.36 15.52 1.77
C PRO A 642 -21.22 15.99 0.32
N CYS A 643 -20.09 16.59 -0.04
CA CYS A 643 -19.81 16.92 -1.44
C CYS A 643 -19.79 15.68 -2.34
N PHE A 644 -19.27 14.56 -1.81
CA PHE A 644 -19.10 13.29 -2.53
C PHE A 644 -19.45 12.09 -1.65
N VAL A 645 -19.87 11.01 -2.28
CA VAL A 645 -20.03 9.68 -1.68
C VAL A 645 -19.19 8.69 -2.49
N GLU A 646 -18.16 8.14 -1.86
CA GLU A 646 -17.36 7.04 -2.39
C GLU A 646 -17.94 5.72 -1.92
N ILE A 647 -18.32 4.86 -2.86
CA ILE A 647 -18.83 3.52 -2.56
C ILE A 647 -17.77 2.52 -3.01
N LYS A 648 -17.20 1.77 -2.07
CA LYS A 648 -16.07 0.88 -2.32
C LYS A 648 -16.31 -0.51 -1.78
N GLY A 649 -16.08 -1.54 -2.60
CA GLY A 649 -16.04 -2.92 -2.15
C GLY A 649 -14.89 -3.20 -1.18
N VAL A 650 -15.15 -3.97 -0.12
CA VAL A 650 -14.13 -4.42 0.83
C VAL A 650 -13.07 -5.27 0.13
N THR A 651 -11.81 -5.18 0.57
CA THR A 651 -10.73 -6.04 0.08
C THR A 651 -10.33 -7.02 1.16
N TYR A 652 -10.35 -8.31 0.85
CA TYR A 652 -9.94 -9.36 1.79
C TYR A 652 -8.42 -9.34 2.01
N CYS A 653 -8.00 -9.33 3.28
CA CYS A 653 -6.60 -9.16 3.67
C CYS A 653 -5.86 -10.49 3.99
N GLY A 654 -6.53 -11.65 3.88
CA GLY A 654 -5.87 -12.97 3.94
C GLY A 654 -5.27 -13.39 5.29
N THR A 655 -5.49 -12.65 6.39
CA THR A 655 -4.95 -13.02 7.70
C THR A 655 -5.87 -14.02 8.41
N SER A 656 -5.30 -14.97 9.15
CA SER A 656 -6.05 -15.91 9.99
C SER A 656 -6.99 -15.20 10.98
N SER A 657 -6.63 -13.99 11.39
CA SER A 657 -7.47 -13.12 12.22
C SER A 657 -8.75 -12.64 11.52
N SER A 658 -8.80 -12.56 10.18
CA SER A 658 -10.01 -12.22 9.44
C SER A 658 -11.11 -13.25 9.60
N ALA A 659 -10.75 -14.55 9.60
CA ALA A 659 -11.69 -15.62 9.85
C ALA A 659 -12.26 -15.55 11.27
N GLY A 660 -11.41 -15.24 12.26
CA GLY A 660 -11.85 -15.01 13.66
C GLY A 660 -12.77 -13.79 13.83
N ALA A 661 -12.68 -12.80 12.92
CA ALA A 661 -13.59 -11.66 12.89
C ALA A 661 -14.92 -11.95 12.16
N GLY A 662 -14.99 -13.05 11.40
CA GLY A 662 -16.16 -13.46 10.62
C GLY A 662 -16.16 -12.98 9.16
N LEU A 663 -15.00 -12.62 8.61
CA LEU A 663 -14.86 -12.28 7.18
C LEU A 663 -14.13 -13.37 6.42
N THR A 664 -14.70 -13.72 5.28
CA THR A 664 -14.15 -14.66 4.28
C THR A 664 -14.08 -13.98 2.92
N MET A 665 -13.51 -14.65 1.92
CA MET A 665 -13.48 -14.14 0.54
C MET A 665 -14.89 -13.93 -0.03
N GLN A 666 -15.89 -14.70 0.43
CA GLN A 666 -17.29 -14.57 0.01
C GLN A 666 -17.93 -13.23 0.41
N ASN A 667 -17.34 -12.52 1.38
CA ASN A 667 -17.82 -11.21 1.81
C ASN A 667 -17.30 -10.06 0.91
N VAL A 668 -16.41 -10.34 -0.04
CA VAL A 668 -15.92 -9.36 -1.02
C VAL A 668 -16.96 -9.24 -2.14
N PRO A 669 -17.57 -8.06 -2.36
CA PRO A 669 -18.51 -7.91 -3.45
C PRO A 669 -17.81 -7.85 -4.81
N PHE A 670 -18.46 -8.38 -5.82
CA PHE A 670 -18.09 -8.20 -7.22
C PHE A 670 -18.40 -6.77 -7.68
N TYR A 671 -17.84 -6.37 -8.83
CA TYR A 671 -18.02 -5.01 -9.33
C TYR A 671 -19.50 -4.73 -9.63
N GLU A 672 -20.18 -5.71 -10.23
CA GLU A 672 -21.58 -5.64 -10.63
C GLU A 672 -22.50 -5.46 -9.41
N GLU A 673 -22.16 -6.06 -8.27
CA GLU A 673 -22.89 -5.90 -7.01
C GLU A 673 -22.71 -4.48 -6.45
N VAL A 674 -21.51 -3.90 -6.57
CA VAL A 674 -21.26 -2.50 -6.21
C VAL A 674 -22.04 -1.56 -7.12
N VAL A 675 -22.06 -1.82 -8.44
CA VAL A 675 -22.83 -1.03 -9.41
C VAL A 675 -24.33 -1.06 -9.08
N ALA A 676 -24.89 -2.24 -8.84
CA ALA A 676 -26.31 -2.39 -8.49
C ALA A 676 -26.67 -1.60 -7.22
N PHE A 677 -25.80 -1.63 -6.20
CA PHE A 677 -25.98 -0.83 -4.98
C PHE A 677 -25.92 0.68 -5.26
N VAL A 678 -24.98 1.13 -6.09
CA VAL A 678 -24.81 2.54 -6.45
C VAL A 678 -26.03 3.06 -7.20
N GLU A 679 -26.54 2.31 -8.18
CA GLU A 679 -27.75 2.70 -8.92
C GLU A 679 -28.99 2.75 -8.02
N ALA A 680 -29.11 1.81 -7.07
CA ALA A 680 -30.18 1.82 -6.08
C ALA A 680 -30.07 3.04 -5.15
N LEU A 681 -28.86 3.38 -4.71
CA LEU A 681 -28.60 4.56 -3.88
C LEU A 681 -28.91 5.86 -4.63
N ASP A 682 -28.47 5.98 -5.89
CA ASP A 682 -28.75 7.15 -6.74
C ASP A 682 -30.26 7.38 -6.91
N LYS A 683 -31.02 6.31 -7.18
CA LYS A 683 -32.50 6.36 -7.22
C LYS A 683 -33.12 6.77 -5.88
N ALA A 684 -32.59 6.26 -4.76
CA ALA A 684 -33.08 6.62 -3.42
C ALA A 684 -32.77 8.09 -3.06
N LEU A 685 -31.62 8.62 -3.48
CA LEU A 685 -31.28 10.04 -3.34
C LEU A 685 -32.19 10.92 -4.19
N ALA A 686 -32.43 10.54 -5.44
CA ALA A 686 -33.36 11.25 -6.35
C ALA A 686 -34.80 11.26 -5.81
N LYS A 687 -35.30 10.13 -5.30
CA LYS A 687 -36.61 10.01 -4.64
C LYS A 687 -36.78 10.96 -3.44
N ARG A 688 -35.68 11.31 -2.76
CA ARG A 688 -35.65 12.25 -1.64
C ARG A 688 -35.47 13.72 -2.07
N GLY A 689 -35.42 14.00 -3.37
CA GLY A 689 -35.20 15.34 -3.91
C GLY A 689 -33.77 15.85 -3.69
N LEU A 690 -32.80 14.97 -3.48
CA LEU A 690 -31.40 15.36 -3.29
C LEU A 690 -30.69 15.48 -4.64
N GLU A 691 -29.99 16.59 -4.83
CA GLU A 691 -29.26 16.90 -6.06
C GLU A 691 -27.88 16.21 -6.09
N TYR A 692 -27.88 14.90 -6.30
CA TYR A 692 -26.69 14.08 -6.52
C TYR A 692 -26.76 13.37 -7.89
N GLY A 693 -25.64 12.81 -8.32
CA GLY A 693 -25.58 11.94 -9.49
C GLY A 693 -24.27 11.14 -9.52
N ILE A 694 -24.25 10.05 -10.30
CA ILE A 694 -23.07 9.22 -10.49
C ILE A 694 -22.08 9.97 -11.40
N ALA A 695 -20.87 10.21 -10.91
CA ALA A 695 -19.90 11.08 -11.57
C ALA A 695 -18.74 10.32 -12.22
N ALA A 696 -18.15 9.36 -11.49
CA ALA A 696 -16.94 8.66 -11.92
C ALA A 696 -16.90 7.24 -11.38
N GLU A 697 -16.12 6.37 -12.01
CA GLU A 697 -15.88 5.00 -11.54
C GLU A 697 -14.39 4.64 -11.61
N HIS A 698 -14.04 3.56 -10.93
CA HIS A 698 -12.76 2.87 -11.09
C HIS A 698 -12.99 1.39 -10.85
N ALA A 699 -13.40 0.69 -11.92
CA ALA A 699 -13.81 -0.71 -11.87
C ALA A 699 -12.74 -1.63 -11.28
N HIS A 700 -11.46 -1.34 -11.57
CA HIS A 700 -10.35 -2.13 -11.06
C HIS A 700 -10.20 -2.09 -9.52
N SER A 701 -10.70 -1.05 -8.85
CA SER A 701 -10.74 -0.95 -7.38
C SER A 701 -12.12 -1.26 -6.80
N CYS A 702 -13.08 -1.68 -7.62
CA CYS A 702 -14.49 -1.82 -7.25
C CYS A 702 -15.02 -0.59 -6.49
N CYS A 703 -14.82 0.59 -7.08
CA CYS A 703 -15.12 1.86 -6.45
C CYS A 703 -15.88 2.77 -7.40
N VAL A 704 -16.95 3.40 -6.92
CA VAL A 704 -17.79 4.34 -7.69
C VAL A 704 -18.00 5.63 -6.89
N LEU A 705 -18.06 6.76 -7.58
CA LEU A 705 -18.22 8.10 -7.02
C LEU A 705 -19.59 8.67 -7.38
N ILE A 706 -20.40 8.95 -6.36
CA ILE A 706 -21.56 9.84 -6.47
C ILE A 706 -21.12 11.24 -6.03
N ALA A 707 -21.48 12.27 -6.78
CA ALA A 707 -21.15 13.66 -6.48
C ALA A 707 -22.42 14.52 -6.37
N SER A 708 -22.36 15.58 -5.55
CA SER A 708 -23.40 16.60 -5.54
C SER A 708 -23.39 17.36 -6.87
N LYS A 709 -24.57 17.70 -7.41
CA LYS A 709 -24.72 18.51 -8.63
C LYS A 709 -24.11 19.91 -8.53
N ARG A 710 -23.69 20.35 -7.34
CA ARG A 710 -22.78 21.52 -7.15
C ARG A 710 -21.49 21.42 -7.99
N PHE A 711 -21.04 20.20 -8.27
CA PHE A 711 -19.85 19.93 -9.10
C PHE A 711 -20.20 19.58 -10.54
N LEU A 712 -21.48 19.69 -10.95
CA LEU A 712 -21.92 19.54 -12.32
C LEU A 712 -22.03 20.94 -12.94
N ILE A 713 -20.93 21.41 -13.53
CA ILE A 713 -20.82 22.77 -14.09
C ILE A 713 -20.92 22.65 -15.62
N ARG A 714 -21.93 23.28 -16.22
CA ARG A 714 -22.20 23.23 -17.68
C ARG A 714 -22.29 21.78 -18.20
N ASP A 715 -23.09 20.95 -17.51
CA ASP A 715 -23.31 19.53 -17.81
C ASP A 715 -22.05 18.65 -17.82
N LYS A 716 -20.97 19.12 -17.19
CA LYS A 716 -19.71 18.38 -17.02
C LYS A 716 -19.36 18.23 -15.56
N TRP A 717 -19.03 17.01 -15.15
CA TRP A 717 -18.55 16.74 -13.81
C TRP A 717 -17.17 17.36 -13.58
N HIS A 718 -17.03 18.07 -12.45
CA HIS A 718 -15.79 18.70 -12.00
C HIS A 718 -15.35 18.11 -10.65
N THR A 719 -14.99 16.83 -10.67
CA THR A 719 -14.59 16.12 -9.43
C THR A 719 -13.11 16.25 -9.11
N LEU A 720 -12.26 16.54 -10.10
CA LEU A 720 -10.82 16.73 -9.91
C LEU A 720 -10.53 17.96 -9.06
N ILE A 721 -9.41 17.91 -8.33
CA ILE A 721 -8.94 19.02 -7.49
C ILE A 721 -7.87 19.80 -8.27
N ASP A 722 -8.05 21.10 -8.39
CA ASP A 722 -6.99 22.01 -8.77
C ASP A 722 -6.07 22.28 -7.58
N TYR A 723 -5.05 21.43 -7.40
CA TYR A 723 -4.15 21.53 -6.26
C TYR A 723 -3.40 22.86 -6.19
N ASP A 724 -2.97 23.40 -7.34
CA ASP A 724 -2.24 24.66 -7.38
C ASP A 724 -3.17 25.81 -6.94
N ARG A 725 -4.37 25.87 -7.52
CA ARG A 725 -5.39 26.85 -7.11
C ARG A 725 -5.81 26.70 -5.64
N PHE A 726 -5.90 25.48 -5.11
CA PHE A 726 -6.17 25.26 -3.70
C PHE A 726 -5.11 25.91 -2.80
N PHE A 727 -3.82 25.79 -3.13
CA PHE A 727 -2.75 26.42 -2.35
C PHE A 727 -2.71 27.93 -2.53
N ASP A 728 -2.99 28.43 -3.73
CA ASP A 728 -3.06 29.87 -3.98
C ASP A 728 -4.18 30.52 -3.15
N LEU A 729 -5.36 29.89 -3.11
CA LEU A 729 -6.48 30.31 -2.27
C LEU A 729 -6.20 30.18 -0.77
N LEU A 730 -5.48 29.12 -0.36
CA LEU A 730 -5.07 28.95 1.03
C LEU A 730 -4.10 30.06 1.49
N GLN A 731 -3.27 30.57 0.59
CA GLN A 731 -2.32 31.64 0.85
C GLN A 731 -2.94 33.04 0.76
N SER A 732 -3.99 33.23 -0.07
CA SER A 732 -4.62 34.55 -0.30
C SER A 732 -5.41 35.09 0.90
N SER A 733 -5.53 34.33 2.00
CA SER A 733 -6.31 34.67 3.20
C SER A 733 -7.77 35.05 2.93
N THR A 734 -8.28 34.74 1.72
CA THR A 734 -9.67 34.97 1.32
C THR A 734 -10.47 33.71 1.62
N ASP A 735 -11.70 33.87 2.09
CA ASP A 735 -12.61 32.73 2.23
C ASP A 735 -12.95 32.15 0.85
N PHE A 736 -12.89 30.82 0.74
CA PHE A 736 -13.20 30.08 -0.48
C PHE A 736 -13.93 28.78 -0.19
N THR A 737 -14.69 28.34 -1.18
CA THR A 737 -15.59 27.18 -1.15
C THR A 737 -14.99 26.00 -1.91
N PRO A 738 -15.51 24.77 -1.72
CA PRO A 738 -15.11 23.57 -2.47
C PRO A 738 -15.12 23.69 -4.00
N GLU A 739 -16.02 24.52 -4.54
CA GLU A 739 -16.22 24.76 -5.96
C GLU A 739 -15.09 25.60 -6.58
N ASP A 740 -14.43 26.43 -5.78
CA ASP A 740 -13.41 27.37 -6.24
C ASP A 740 -12.11 26.71 -6.70
N TYR A 741 -11.90 25.41 -6.42
CA TYR A 741 -10.68 24.68 -6.79
C TYR A 741 -10.99 23.33 -7.44
N CYS A 742 -12.05 23.27 -8.25
CA CYS A 742 -12.41 22.08 -9.03
C CYS A 742 -11.88 22.13 -10.47
N LYS A 743 -11.61 20.95 -11.04
CA LYS A 743 -11.24 20.74 -12.45
C LYS A 743 -12.16 19.70 -13.07
N ALA A 744 -12.37 19.81 -14.39
CA ALA A 744 -13.19 18.86 -15.15
C ALA A 744 -12.64 17.43 -15.01
N THR A 745 -13.55 16.48 -14.81
CA THR A 745 -13.24 15.05 -14.76
C THR A 745 -12.93 14.54 -16.16
N PRO A 746 -11.80 13.85 -16.37
CA PRO A 746 -11.43 13.37 -17.69
C PRO A 746 -12.38 12.25 -18.13
N GLU A 747 -12.61 12.16 -19.44
CA GLU A 747 -13.62 11.26 -20.02
C GLU A 747 -13.43 9.80 -19.58
N TRP A 748 -12.21 9.28 -19.63
CA TRP A 748 -11.89 7.89 -19.21
C TRP A 748 -12.20 7.59 -17.73
N ALA A 749 -12.37 8.62 -16.88
CA ALA A 749 -12.74 8.47 -15.48
C ALA A 749 -14.25 8.52 -15.23
N LEU A 750 -15.02 9.06 -16.18
CA LEU A 750 -16.47 9.20 -16.05
C LEU A 750 -17.15 7.84 -15.94
N TRP A 751 -18.34 7.84 -15.33
CA TRP A 751 -19.21 6.68 -15.26
C TRP A 751 -19.43 6.04 -16.65
N GLY A 752 -19.27 4.72 -16.74
CA GLY A 752 -19.40 3.94 -17.98
C GLY A 752 -18.08 3.66 -18.72
N ASN A 753 -16.98 4.33 -18.36
CA ASN A 753 -15.68 4.23 -19.06
C ASN A 753 -14.62 3.37 -18.32
N GLY A 754 -15.00 2.70 -17.24
CA GLY A 754 -14.17 1.79 -16.45
C GLY A 754 -13.16 2.46 -15.51
N GLY A 755 -12.79 3.71 -15.77
CA GLY A 755 -12.02 4.52 -14.84
C GLY A 755 -10.52 4.27 -14.81
N PHE A 756 -9.98 3.40 -15.67
CA PHE A 756 -8.56 3.06 -15.65
C PHE A 756 -7.75 4.08 -16.45
N ASN A 757 -6.65 4.59 -15.87
CA ASN A 757 -5.85 5.63 -16.51
C ASN A 757 -5.22 5.09 -17.82
N PRO A 758 -5.46 5.71 -18.98
CA PRO A 758 -4.96 5.21 -20.27
C PRO A 758 -3.43 5.28 -20.42
N ARG A 759 -2.73 6.02 -19.55
CA ARG A 759 -1.25 6.07 -19.51
C ARG A 759 -0.62 4.88 -18.77
N ASP A 760 -1.45 4.08 -18.12
CA ASP A 760 -1.07 2.90 -17.37
C ASP A 760 -1.47 1.64 -18.14
N GLU A 761 -0.72 0.57 -17.94
CA GLU A 761 -0.99 -0.74 -18.55
C GLU A 761 -1.62 -1.67 -17.52
N ARG A 762 -2.67 -2.39 -17.92
CA ARG A 762 -3.34 -3.35 -17.04
C ARG A 762 -2.64 -4.70 -17.18
N VAL A 763 -2.13 -5.23 -16.08
CA VAL A 763 -1.44 -6.53 -16.06
C VAL A 763 -2.25 -7.61 -15.32
N ASP A 764 -2.03 -8.87 -15.68
CA ASP A 764 -2.50 -10.03 -14.95
C ASP A 764 -1.63 -10.33 -13.70
N ARG A 765 -1.98 -11.40 -12.97
CA ARG A 765 -1.23 -11.82 -11.78
C ARG A 765 0.21 -12.24 -12.10
N LYS A 766 0.46 -12.76 -13.32
CA LYS A 766 1.79 -13.16 -13.81
C LYS A 766 2.57 -11.97 -14.39
N GLY A 767 1.97 -10.77 -14.41
CA GLY A 767 2.58 -9.54 -14.91
C GLY A 767 2.51 -9.38 -16.44
N ARG A 768 1.71 -10.20 -17.12
CA ARG A 768 1.46 -10.10 -18.57
C ARG A 768 0.39 -9.04 -18.84
N PRO A 769 0.44 -8.32 -19.97
CA PRO A 769 -0.61 -7.40 -20.38
C PRO A 769 -1.97 -8.14 -20.44
N LYS A 770 -3.03 -7.55 -19.89
CA LYS A 770 -4.40 -8.02 -20.15
C LYS A 770 -4.87 -7.40 -21.45
N GLU A 771 -5.19 -8.23 -22.44
CA GLU A 771 -5.80 -7.77 -23.69
C GLU A 771 -7.00 -6.88 -23.41
N LYS A 772 -7.05 -5.71 -24.06
CA LYS A 772 -8.26 -4.90 -24.13
C LYS A 772 -9.27 -5.74 -24.92
N LYS A 773 -10.38 -6.16 -24.29
CA LYS A 773 -11.54 -6.66 -25.04
C LYS A 773 -12.00 -5.52 -25.96
N THR A 774 -11.56 -5.51 -27.21
CA THR A 774 -12.14 -4.68 -28.26
C THR A 774 -13.54 -5.23 -28.54
N SER A 775 -14.56 -4.58 -27.97
CA SER A 775 -15.94 -4.75 -28.40
C SER A 775 -16.12 -4.08 -29.76
N GLY A 776 -16.10 -4.85 -30.84
CA GLY A 776 -16.47 -4.38 -32.18
C GLY A 776 -15.66 -5.04 -33.29
N GLY A 777 -16.31 -5.93 -34.04
CA GLY A 777 -15.78 -6.52 -35.28
C GLY A 777 -16.29 -7.94 -35.46
N ASP A 778 -17.30 -8.07 -36.31
CA ASP A 778 -17.73 -9.30 -37.01
C ASP A 778 -18.63 -10.27 -36.22
N ASP A 779 -19.93 -10.01 -36.27
CA ASP A 779 -20.90 -11.11 -36.40
C ASP A 779 -22.06 -10.66 -37.32
N ASP A 780 -21.99 -11.14 -38.55
CA ASP A 780 -23.03 -11.09 -39.57
C ASP A 780 -23.97 -12.26 -39.32
N GLY A 781 -25.22 -12.01 -38.89
CA GLY A 781 -26.20 -13.09 -38.77
C GLY A 781 -27.29 -12.93 -37.71
N THR A 782 -28.41 -12.35 -38.15
CA THR A 782 -29.79 -12.76 -37.77
C THR A 782 -30.28 -12.66 -36.30
N VAL A 783 -31.19 -11.68 -36.09
CA VAL A 783 -32.49 -11.79 -35.37
C VAL A 783 -32.49 -11.95 -33.83
N SER A 784 -32.77 -10.86 -33.10
CA SER A 784 -34.09 -10.62 -32.45
C SER A 784 -34.05 -9.45 -31.46
N GLU A 785 -34.99 -8.52 -31.64
CA GLU A 785 -35.27 -7.38 -30.77
C GLU A 785 -35.89 -7.82 -29.44
N ALA A 786 -35.41 -7.28 -28.30
CA ALA A 786 -36.25 -6.98 -27.12
C ALA A 786 -35.44 -6.36 -25.96
N ARG A 787 -35.55 -5.03 -25.76
CA ARG A 787 -35.95 -4.34 -24.51
C ARG A 787 -35.29 -2.97 -24.29
N ASN A 788 -36.10 -1.96 -24.63
CA ASN A 788 -36.44 -0.76 -23.87
C ASN A 788 -35.36 0.30 -23.59
N GLY A 789 -35.32 1.29 -24.48
CA GLY A 789 -34.85 2.64 -24.20
C GLY A 789 -35.89 3.48 -23.44
N ILE A 790 -35.40 4.38 -22.60
CA ILE A 790 -36.13 5.54 -22.07
C ILE A 790 -35.75 6.72 -22.96
N LYS A 791 -36.66 7.14 -23.85
CA LYS A 791 -36.58 8.41 -24.57
C LYS A 791 -37.07 9.54 -23.67
N VAL A 792 -36.25 10.57 -23.49
CA VAL A 792 -36.68 11.86 -22.96
C VAL A 792 -37.52 12.54 -24.04
N GLY A 793 -38.76 12.88 -23.71
CA GLY A 793 -39.69 13.57 -24.59
C GLY A 793 -39.32 15.04 -24.75
N GLU A 794 -38.98 15.44 -25.97
CA GLU A 794 -39.05 16.82 -26.42
C GLU A 794 -40.49 17.14 -26.86
N GLN A 795 -41.02 18.23 -26.31
CA GLN A 795 -42.32 18.78 -26.62
C GLN A 795 -42.38 19.23 -28.09
N LYS A 796 -43.30 18.66 -28.86
CA LYS A 796 -43.88 19.30 -30.03
C LYS A 796 -45.05 20.17 -29.59
N ALA A 797 -44.95 21.47 -29.83
CA ALA A 797 -46.12 22.32 -30.02
C ALA A 797 -46.44 22.30 -31.51
N ASP A 798 -47.55 21.65 -31.87
CA ASP A 798 -48.17 21.80 -33.17
C ASP A 798 -49.09 23.04 -33.12
N LEU A 799 -48.89 23.93 -34.08
CA LEU A 799 -49.91 24.87 -34.55
C LEU A 799 -50.64 24.17 -35.70
N ASP A 800 -51.87 23.72 -35.43
CA ASP A 800 -53.04 23.93 -36.30
C ASP A 800 -54.32 23.51 -35.55
N PHE A 801 -55.25 24.47 -35.46
CA PHE A 801 -56.57 24.53 -34.80
C PHE A 801 -56.67 24.76 -33.28
#